data_AF-A0A1B2Z8Z4-F1
#
_entry.id   AF-A0A1B2Z8Z4-F1
#
_cell.length_a   1.000
_cell.length_b   1.000
_cell.length_c   1.000
_cell.angle_alpha   90.00
_cell.angle_beta   90.00
_cell.angle_gamma   90.00
#
_symmetry.space_group_name_H-M   'P 1'
#
loop_
_entity.id
_entity.type
_entity.pdbx_description
1 polymer ?
#
loop_
_entity_poly.entity_id
_entity_poly.type
_entity_poly.pdbx_seq_one_letter_code
_entity_poly.pdbx_strand_id
1 'polypeptide(L)'
;MSAGDILYVREGTYRETIIIDKDGSSGNEITIEAYQSEIVTIDGTVDITGAWSAYGSVSGAFQLAYSTEITQLFVDDLQMVNARWPNAQFNDDSIFSWDTWAQGDENTNSNGTPNDLSIAGSLVIDETVANPSLLDLNNSIGILNIGSFKTESVKITSHTQNPSSNDVITYTHNTSSTADDEYQSTYKDKHHHYFFEGKVNFLDVNNEWFNDTDNNILYLFPDNGLDPSSRTIKGKTTDHSITFSGASYINFKKINFFATTIKLENSDYITIEECNFYYPSTSSRMLGLTSGLGMPNVTSLDNSSDNNTIKKCLFENTEGEALRIQGDNNTVENNYFHHIDWSSSNIAGLMVTIYTTGDSNTFTKNTIHTTGASATILPGRYSEVSYNKVSNTGLLQSDGAVFQGTKNYVEDSDVHHNWIFDTTKYALRFDAPGGSAGEAGHYGQMHHNYIYNAKGMMVKGNHHYISHNTVFNTVSGNGIIILGEDSSNTGTDVQNNLVDKMSAHRSGTLAAYPLPSIFTDNSNDSDDGYTSNNRNGYTYSSDNISSLINTATGMPLSTSSALLNMGIVIDTDSIPHTTVGSAPDIGAYEYGGTAWTAGVDWAPKFHTTIWKKSAASTDWNTASNWSTGAVPTTDVNVIIPTGATNYPVISSSGAVARNIKVNSSATLTIDKTGSVTISGNFSNNGTVTLNSDSTNFSSIIISGTVSGNIIYNRYVNQAGSGEWDLIGSPLDVQSISSFASTNTAGTATLATNSSYYALGTYDSSDDTWTNYTTSSVSSAGNFDIGKGYQAGTVSGGTGLLKFTGTAAAADQTQVVQNYAASSGRRWNLVSNPYPSYINANSNAHSTNNFLTVNTSVIDSNFLAIYGWESDINNNNSGSYTIYNLSTAATYIAPGQGFFIAAASSSSANISFTKEMRTTTGTDDFIAGRMMNPTSSEFLLKLYEGETLIDNTRFYFDNGLTLGMDPGYDAGAYDQDSSLTSRLVEQDEGIGLGINAMGSEALNGVSIPLEVNQLSNIPFRISLEDSTIASDVEVQLEDRLLETLTLLNDEDFTLTAEEDLSGIGRFYLHLGNVTLGGDTFVNDLISIYKGINDDYITIEGLSNSSKNNVNIYNLLGQLMANKSLTANQTKQTVSTKVFSSGIYVVELKSDRSVVTKKIIVK
;
A
#
# COMPACT_ATOMS: atom_id res chain seq x y z
N MET A 1 -17.92 -5.62 -33.70
CA MET A 1 -16.48 -5.55 -33.98
C MET A 1 -16.21 -6.36 -35.24
N SER A 2 -15.20 -5.96 -35.99
CA SER A 2 -14.66 -6.60 -37.19
C SER A 2 -13.18 -6.95 -36.96
N ALA A 3 -12.62 -7.82 -37.79
CA ALA A 3 -11.20 -8.18 -37.72
C ALA A 3 -10.29 -6.95 -37.70
N GLY A 4 -9.33 -6.91 -36.77
CA GLY A 4 -8.42 -5.80 -36.53
C GLY A 4 -8.95 -4.68 -35.62
N ASP A 5 -10.21 -4.74 -35.19
CA ASP A 5 -10.75 -3.76 -34.24
C ASP A 5 -10.10 -3.89 -32.85
N ILE A 6 -9.95 -2.75 -32.16
CA ILE A 6 -9.55 -2.68 -30.75
C ILE A 6 -10.71 -2.12 -29.92
N LEU A 7 -11.16 -2.88 -28.93
CA LEU A 7 -12.09 -2.43 -27.89
C LEU A 7 -11.32 -2.09 -26.62
N TYR A 8 -11.30 -0.80 -26.29
CA TYR A 8 -10.79 -0.33 -25.01
C TYR A 8 -11.89 -0.35 -23.95
N VAL A 9 -11.65 -1.09 -22.87
CA VAL A 9 -12.50 -1.12 -21.67
C VAL A 9 -11.97 -0.09 -20.68
N ARG A 10 -12.84 0.78 -20.17
CA ARG A 10 -12.46 1.84 -19.23
C ARG A 10 -12.44 1.33 -17.80
N GLU A 11 -11.77 2.06 -16.92
CA GLU A 11 -11.70 1.79 -15.47
C GLU A 11 -13.08 1.49 -14.88
N GLY A 12 -13.17 0.42 -14.09
CA GLY A 12 -14.40 0.08 -13.39
C GLY A 12 -14.53 -1.38 -12.97
N THR A 13 -15.58 -1.64 -12.20
CA THR A 13 -16.05 -2.98 -11.85
C THR A 13 -17.27 -3.32 -12.69
N TYR A 14 -17.19 -4.38 -13.48
CA TYR A 14 -18.24 -4.87 -14.37
C TYR A 14 -18.77 -6.20 -13.86
N ARG A 15 -20.09 -6.37 -13.81
CA ARG A 15 -20.75 -7.55 -13.21
C ARG A 15 -21.60 -8.33 -14.21
N GLU A 16 -21.59 -7.90 -15.47
CA GLU A 16 -22.32 -8.51 -16.54
C GLU A 16 -21.67 -9.83 -17.00
N THR A 17 -22.50 -10.79 -17.40
CA THR A 17 -22.04 -11.94 -18.18
C THR A 17 -22.01 -11.57 -19.66
N ILE A 18 -20.89 -11.84 -20.33
CA ILE A 18 -20.66 -11.49 -21.73
C ILE A 18 -20.38 -12.76 -22.52
N ILE A 19 -21.04 -12.88 -23.68
CA ILE A 19 -20.71 -13.88 -24.70
C ILE A 19 -19.95 -13.16 -25.81
N ILE A 20 -18.77 -13.67 -26.14
CA ILE A 20 -17.95 -13.21 -27.26
C ILE A 20 -18.09 -14.24 -28.38
N ASP A 21 -18.73 -13.81 -29.48
CA ASP A 21 -19.14 -14.64 -30.63
C ASP A 21 -18.68 -14.02 -31.97
N LYS A 22 -17.55 -13.29 -31.93
CA LYS A 22 -17.01 -12.55 -33.07
C LYS A 22 -15.65 -13.07 -33.45
N ASP A 23 -15.36 -13.02 -34.74
CA ASP A 23 -14.10 -13.53 -35.29
C ASP A 23 -13.21 -12.39 -35.79
N GLY A 24 -11.94 -12.47 -35.42
CA GLY A 24 -10.86 -11.80 -36.13
C GLY A 24 -10.41 -12.61 -37.34
N SER A 25 -9.17 -12.39 -37.77
CA SER A 25 -8.50 -13.24 -38.75
C SER A 25 -6.99 -13.22 -38.49
N SER A 26 -6.26 -14.21 -39.00
CA SER A 26 -4.80 -14.24 -38.86
C SER A 26 -4.15 -12.92 -39.32
N GLY A 27 -3.39 -12.28 -38.43
CA GLY A 27 -2.74 -10.99 -38.67
C GLY A 27 -3.65 -9.77 -38.55
N ASN A 28 -4.94 -9.97 -38.26
CA ASN A 28 -5.92 -8.92 -37.92
C ASN A 28 -6.84 -9.43 -36.80
N GLU A 29 -6.25 -9.79 -35.68
CA GLU A 29 -6.96 -10.25 -34.48
C GLU A 29 -7.83 -9.11 -33.90
N ILE A 30 -8.98 -9.46 -33.33
CA ILE A 30 -9.74 -8.50 -32.52
C ILE A 30 -9.01 -8.35 -31.18
N THR A 31 -8.78 -7.13 -30.73
CA THR A 31 -8.17 -6.88 -29.40
C THR A 31 -9.20 -6.31 -28.43
N ILE A 32 -9.31 -6.89 -27.23
CA ILE A 32 -10.11 -6.38 -26.12
C ILE A 32 -9.14 -6.15 -24.95
N GLU A 33 -8.99 -4.89 -24.52
CA GLU A 33 -8.03 -4.54 -23.46
C GLU A 33 -8.46 -3.37 -22.59
N ALA A 34 -7.94 -3.31 -21.37
CA ALA A 34 -8.06 -2.11 -20.53
C ALA A 34 -7.40 -0.89 -21.20
N TYR A 35 -8.01 0.28 -21.04
CA TYR A 35 -7.48 1.53 -21.61
C TYR A 35 -6.24 2.01 -20.85
N GLN A 36 -5.08 1.98 -21.51
CA GLN A 36 -3.80 2.45 -20.95
C GLN A 36 -3.42 1.75 -19.63
N SER A 37 -3.41 2.48 -18.51
CA SER A 37 -3.09 1.98 -17.16
C SER A 37 -4.33 1.88 -16.27
N GLU A 38 -5.53 2.05 -16.83
CA GLU A 38 -6.78 1.91 -16.08
C GLU A 38 -6.97 0.47 -15.58
N ILE A 39 -7.54 0.32 -14.39
CA ILE A 39 -7.80 -0.99 -13.78
C ILE A 39 -9.23 -1.42 -14.10
N VAL A 40 -9.36 -2.53 -14.82
CA VAL A 40 -10.65 -3.12 -15.19
C VAL A 40 -10.82 -4.43 -14.44
N THR A 41 -11.94 -4.57 -13.72
CA THR A 41 -12.27 -5.80 -12.99
C THR A 41 -13.63 -6.32 -13.43
N ILE A 42 -13.68 -7.56 -13.91
CA ILE A 42 -14.91 -8.34 -14.07
C ILE A 42 -15.16 -9.05 -12.73
N ASP A 43 -16.30 -8.78 -12.10
CA ASP A 43 -16.63 -9.19 -10.74
C ASP A 43 -17.86 -10.13 -10.77
N GLY A 44 -17.67 -11.39 -10.36
CA GLY A 44 -18.72 -12.40 -10.30
C GLY A 44 -19.59 -12.36 -9.04
N THR A 45 -19.45 -11.30 -8.24
CA THR A 45 -20.16 -11.14 -6.98
C THR A 45 -21.33 -10.17 -7.04
N VAL A 46 -22.22 -10.30 -6.06
CA VAL A 46 -23.22 -9.30 -5.69
C VAL A 46 -22.91 -8.71 -4.32
N ASP A 47 -23.20 -7.43 -4.14
CA ASP A 47 -23.08 -6.77 -2.84
C ASP A 47 -24.18 -7.29 -1.89
N ILE A 48 -23.81 -7.63 -0.66
CA ILE A 48 -24.73 -8.09 0.38
C ILE A 48 -25.06 -6.92 1.29
N THR A 49 -26.29 -6.41 1.14
CA THR A 49 -26.80 -5.28 1.93
C THR A 49 -27.95 -5.72 2.81
N GLY A 50 -28.03 -5.20 4.04
CA GLY A 50 -29.14 -5.46 4.94
C GLY A 50 -28.81 -5.14 6.39
N ALA A 51 -29.78 -5.33 7.27
CA ALA A 51 -29.60 -5.14 8.70
C ALA A 51 -29.09 -6.43 9.36
N TRP A 52 -27.84 -6.41 9.80
CA TRP A 52 -27.26 -7.51 10.57
C TRP A 52 -27.78 -7.47 12.02
N SER A 53 -27.97 -8.65 12.60
CA SER A 53 -28.31 -8.82 14.01
C SER A 53 -27.38 -9.84 14.65
N ALA A 54 -27.11 -9.71 15.95
CA ALA A 54 -26.26 -10.68 16.64
C ALA A 54 -26.86 -12.09 16.58
N TYR A 55 -26.03 -13.09 16.26
CA TYR A 55 -26.40 -14.49 16.33
C TYR A 55 -26.19 -15.00 17.75
N GLY A 56 -27.28 -15.12 18.52
CA GLY A 56 -27.22 -15.37 19.97
C GLY A 56 -26.52 -16.66 20.42
N SER A 57 -26.31 -17.63 19.53
CA SER A 57 -25.62 -18.89 19.86
C SER A 57 -24.09 -18.76 19.87
N VAL A 58 -23.52 -17.79 19.15
CA VAL A 58 -22.07 -17.63 18.97
C VAL A 58 -21.71 -16.15 19.17
N SER A 59 -21.01 -15.85 20.26
CA SER A 59 -20.65 -14.47 20.61
C SER A 59 -19.73 -13.87 19.54
N GLY A 60 -20.14 -12.73 18.97
CA GLY A 60 -19.39 -12.04 17.91
C GLY A 60 -19.78 -12.47 16.49
N ALA A 61 -20.65 -13.48 16.34
CA ALA A 61 -21.27 -13.82 15.07
C ALA A 61 -22.56 -13.02 14.85
N PHE A 62 -22.90 -12.80 13.58
CA PHE A 62 -24.05 -12.03 13.13
C PHE A 62 -24.84 -12.83 12.10
N GLN A 63 -26.11 -12.47 11.93
CA GLN A 63 -27.02 -13.06 10.97
C GLN A 63 -27.82 -11.98 10.23
N LEU A 64 -28.18 -12.30 8.99
CA LEU A 64 -28.96 -11.46 8.09
C LEU A 64 -30.00 -12.32 7.36
N ALA A 65 -31.24 -11.85 7.24
CA ALA A 65 -32.23 -12.48 6.35
C ALA A 65 -31.76 -12.32 4.90
N TYR A 66 -31.47 -13.43 4.24
CA TYR A 66 -30.81 -13.44 2.93
C TYR A 66 -31.21 -14.68 2.13
N SER A 67 -31.75 -14.49 0.93
CA SER A 67 -32.30 -15.58 0.10
C SER A 67 -31.57 -15.79 -1.22
N THR A 68 -30.48 -15.06 -1.47
CA THR A 68 -29.71 -15.24 -2.71
C THR A 68 -28.73 -16.40 -2.51
N GLU A 69 -28.68 -17.31 -3.47
CA GLU A 69 -27.73 -18.40 -3.47
C GLU A 69 -26.32 -17.86 -3.77
N ILE A 70 -25.42 -18.03 -2.81
CA ILE A 70 -24.01 -17.64 -2.94
C ILE A 70 -23.12 -18.83 -2.62
N THR A 71 -22.05 -18.99 -3.39
CA THR A 71 -21.13 -20.14 -3.27
C THR A 71 -19.84 -19.80 -2.54
N GLN A 72 -19.53 -18.51 -2.39
CA GLN A 72 -18.37 -17.97 -1.70
C GLN A 72 -18.72 -16.62 -1.10
N LEU A 73 -18.16 -16.29 0.07
CA LEU A 73 -18.40 -15.01 0.75
C LEU A 73 -17.08 -14.25 0.94
N PHE A 74 -17.14 -12.93 0.74
CA PHE A 74 -16.02 -12.02 0.91
C PHE A 74 -16.39 -10.89 1.86
N VAL A 75 -15.46 -10.51 2.73
CA VAL A 75 -15.55 -9.31 3.56
C VAL A 75 -14.31 -8.44 3.31
N ASP A 76 -14.54 -7.22 2.82
CA ASP A 76 -13.52 -6.29 2.34
C ASP A 76 -12.57 -6.93 1.30
N ASP A 77 -13.17 -7.59 0.30
CA ASP A 77 -12.50 -8.35 -0.77
C ASP A 77 -11.66 -9.56 -0.30
N LEU A 78 -11.76 -9.97 0.97
CA LEU A 78 -11.09 -11.17 1.51
C LEU A 78 -12.06 -12.34 1.68
N GLN A 79 -11.66 -13.52 1.19
CA GLN A 79 -12.45 -14.74 1.28
C GLN A 79 -12.63 -15.19 2.74
N MET A 80 -13.88 -15.52 3.08
CA MET A 80 -14.26 -16.12 4.36
C MET A 80 -14.22 -17.65 4.28
N VAL A 81 -13.89 -18.31 5.38
CA VAL A 81 -13.84 -19.78 5.47
C VAL A 81 -15.26 -20.32 5.64
N ASN A 82 -15.64 -21.33 4.87
CA ASN A 82 -16.90 -22.04 5.12
C ASN A 82 -16.86 -22.59 6.55
N ALA A 83 -17.90 -22.36 7.35
CA ALA A 83 -18.02 -22.93 8.69
C ALA A 83 -17.77 -24.45 8.63
N ARG A 84 -16.68 -24.90 9.25
CA ARG A 84 -16.16 -26.26 9.06
C ARG A 84 -15.59 -26.85 10.34
N TRP A 85 -15.54 -28.18 10.40
CA TRP A 85 -14.79 -28.89 11.42
C TRP A 85 -13.89 -29.98 10.80
N PRO A 86 -12.63 -30.14 11.22
CA PRO A 86 -11.89 -29.23 12.11
C PRO A 86 -11.64 -27.85 11.48
N ASN A 87 -11.36 -26.87 12.32
CA ASN A 87 -11.23 -25.46 11.94
C ASN A 87 -9.91 -25.22 11.20
N ALA A 88 -9.95 -24.37 10.18
CA ALA A 88 -8.79 -23.97 9.37
C ALA A 88 -8.93 -22.51 8.90
N GLN A 89 -7.85 -21.90 8.42
CA GLN A 89 -7.83 -20.50 8.00
C GLN A 89 -7.05 -20.31 6.70
N PHE A 90 -7.55 -19.43 5.82
CA PHE A 90 -6.82 -18.97 4.63
C PHE A 90 -5.65 -18.04 4.99
N ASN A 91 -5.77 -17.28 6.08
CA ASN A 91 -4.81 -16.23 6.42
C ASN A 91 -3.47 -16.73 6.98
N ASP A 92 -3.37 -18.02 7.28
CA ASP A 92 -2.15 -18.67 7.78
C ASP A 92 -1.86 -20.01 7.12
N ASP A 93 -2.47 -20.25 5.94
CA ASP A 93 -2.33 -21.44 5.12
C ASP A 93 -2.70 -22.76 5.80
N SER A 94 -3.27 -22.75 7.01
CA SER A 94 -3.67 -23.96 7.72
C SER A 94 -4.73 -24.78 6.98
N ILE A 95 -5.47 -24.16 6.04
CA ILE A 95 -6.40 -24.85 5.15
C ILE A 95 -5.72 -25.77 4.12
N PHE A 96 -4.44 -25.54 3.83
CA PHE A 96 -3.60 -26.37 2.96
C PHE A 96 -2.75 -27.39 3.75
N SER A 97 -3.14 -27.72 5.00
CA SER A 97 -2.44 -28.69 5.84
C SER A 97 -3.36 -29.83 6.29
N TRP A 98 -2.80 -31.03 6.38
CA TRP A 98 -3.47 -32.18 7.00
C TRP A 98 -3.70 -32.02 8.50
N ASP A 99 -2.99 -31.11 9.17
CA ASP A 99 -3.14 -30.86 10.61
C ASP A 99 -4.52 -30.29 10.99
N THR A 100 -5.26 -29.77 10.01
CA THR A 100 -6.64 -29.25 10.18
C THR A 100 -7.71 -30.16 9.58
N TRP A 101 -7.35 -31.42 9.31
CA TRP A 101 -8.26 -32.47 8.87
C TRP A 101 -8.37 -33.52 9.99
N ALA A 102 -9.56 -34.05 10.20
CA ALA A 102 -9.75 -35.25 11.00
C ALA A 102 -9.21 -36.46 10.23
N GLN A 103 -8.88 -37.53 10.95
CA GLN A 103 -8.25 -38.73 10.38
C GLN A 103 -9.03 -39.98 10.76
N GLY A 104 -8.97 -40.99 9.90
CA GLY A 104 -9.48 -42.32 10.22
C GLY A 104 -8.58 -43.05 11.20
N ASP A 105 -9.14 -43.96 12.01
CA ASP A 105 -8.35 -44.86 12.88
C ASP A 105 -7.67 -45.96 12.05
N GLU A 106 -6.44 -45.69 11.63
CA GLU A 106 -5.61 -46.60 10.81
C GLU A 106 -4.63 -47.44 11.64
N ASN A 107 -4.95 -47.69 12.92
CA ASN A 107 -4.08 -48.44 13.83
C ASN A 107 -3.55 -49.73 13.20
N THR A 108 -2.27 -50.05 13.38
CA THR A 108 -1.72 -51.36 13.01
C THR A 108 -1.90 -52.35 14.16
N ASN A 109 -2.33 -53.58 13.90
CA ASN A 109 -2.31 -54.61 14.94
C ASN A 109 -0.87 -54.99 15.35
N SER A 110 -0.75 -55.80 16.41
CA SER A 110 0.53 -56.25 16.98
C SER A 110 1.45 -57.01 16.01
N ASN A 111 0.95 -57.43 14.84
CA ASN A 111 1.72 -58.12 13.80
C ASN A 111 2.17 -57.18 12.67
N GLY A 112 1.92 -55.88 12.80
CA GLY A 112 2.28 -54.86 11.81
C GLY A 112 1.38 -54.84 10.57
N THR A 113 0.22 -55.50 10.59
CA THR A 113 -0.78 -55.32 9.53
C THR A 113 -1.77 -54.21 9.92
N PRO A 114 -2.23 -53.40 8.95
CA PRO A 114 -3.30 -52.43 9.20
C PRO A 114 -4.50 -53.12 9.85
N ASN A 115 -4.97 -52.55 10.95
CA ASN A 115 -6.22 -52.88 11.63
C ASN A 115 -7.12 -51.64 11.54
N ASP A 116 -7.32 -51.19 10.30
CA ASP A 116 -8.27 -50.15 9.97
C ASP A 116 -9.67 -50.59 10.44
N LEU A 117 -10.24 -49.82 11.37
CA LEU A 117 -11.59 -50.05 11.86
C LEU A 117 -12.65 -49.46 10.93
N SER A 118 -12.23 -48.62 9.97
CA SER A 118 -13.08 -48.06 8.93
C SER A 118 -13.33 -49.08 7.83
N ILE A 119 -14.48 -48.93 7.17
CA ILE A 119 -14.87 -49.69 5.99
C ILE A 119 -15.55 -48.75 4.98
N ALA A 120 -15.72 -49.21 3.74
CA ALA A 120 -16.52 -48.48 2.76
C ALA A 120 -17.92 -48.17 3.32
N GLY A 121 -18.32 -46.89 3.29
CA GLY A 121 -19.57 -46.38 3.83
C GLY A 121 -19.58 -46.07 5.35
N SER A 122 -18.51 -46.39 6.10
CA SER A 122 -18.42 -46.14 7.55
C SER A 122 -16.99 -45.86 8.01
N LEU A 123 -16.71 -44.66 8.52
CA LEU A 123 -15.39 -44.28 9.03
C LEU A 123 -15.39 -44.19 10.57
N VAL A 124 -14.30 -44.63 11.19
CA VAL A 124 -14.03 -44.46 12.61
C VAL A 124 -13.08 -43.27 12.78
N ILE A 125 -13.50 -42.24 13.52
CA ILE A 125 -12.72 -41.02 13.71
C ILE A 125 -11.62 -41.26 14.74
N ASP A 126 -10.35 -41.04 14.36
CA ASP A 126 -9.25 -41.01 15.33
C ASP A 126 -9.34 -39.76 16.21
N GLU A 127 -10.03 -39.91 17.33
CA GLU A 127 -10.22 -38.84 18.31
C GLU A 127 -8.93 -38.47 19.07
N THR A 128 -7.83 -39.21 18.88
CA THR A 128 -6.52 -38.80 19.38
C THR A 128 -5.89 -37.71 18.51
N VAL A 129 -6.32 -37.60 17.25
CA VAL A 129 -5.93 -36.55 16.31
C VAL A 129 -6.93 -35.39 16.35
N ALA A 130 -8.22 -35.67 16.18
CA ALA A 130 -9.27 -34.66 16.18
C ALA A 130 -10.57 -35.20 16.79
N ASN A 131 -11.00 -34.62 17.92
CA ASN A 131 -12.20 -35.05 18.64
C ASN A 131 -13.38 -34.09 18.39
N PRO A 132 -14.49 -34.54 17.76
CA PRO A 132 -15.66 -33.68 17.50
C PRO A 132 -16.38 -33.25 18.78
N SER A 133 -16.08 -33.88 19.92
CA SER A 133 -16.65 -33.58 21.23
C SER A 133 -18.19 -33.67 21.21
N LEU A 134 -18.91 -32.56 21.40
CA LEU A 134 -20.37 -32.53 21.38
C LEU A 134 -20.95 -32.26 19.99
N LEU A 135 -20.10 -32.10 18.98
CA LEU A 135 -20.52 -31.73 17.64
C LEU A 135 -21.22 -32.90 16.93
N ASP A 136 -22.44 -32.67 16.47
CA ASP A 136 -23.19 -33.64 15.67
C ASP A 136 -22.82 -33.48 14.19
N LEU A 137 -22.12 -34.47 13.63
CA LEU A 137 -21.73 -34.51 12.21
C LEU A 137 -22.85 -35.03 11.30
N ASN A 138 -23.98 -35.52 11.83
CA ASN A 138 -25.06 -36.05 11.01
C ASN A 138 -25.68 -34.97 10.10
N ASN A 139 -26.03 -35.35 8.87
CA ASN A 139 -26.52 -34.46 7.80
C ASN A 139 -25.57 -33.32 7.40
N SER A 140 -24.30 -33.37 7.80
CA SER A 140 -23.27 -32.50 7.23
C SER A 140 -22.81 -32.97 5.85
N ILE A 141 -21.98 -32.17 5.21
CA ILE A 141 -21.25 -32.52 3.99
C ILE A 141 -19.83 -32.91 4.42
N GLY A 142 -19.43 -34.16 4.17
CA GLY A 142 -18.07 -34.63 4.42
C GLY A 142 -17.22 -34.52 3.16
N ILE A 143 -16.05 -33.93 3.27
CA ILE A 143 -15.03 -33.91 2.22
C ILE A 143 -14.01 -34.98 2.60
N LEU A 144 -14.08 -36.13 1.93
CA LEU A 144 -13.38 -37.35 2.34
C LEU A 144 -12.29 -37.71 1.34
N ASN A 145 -11.02 -37.60 1.75
CA ASN A 145 -9.92 -38.23 1.07
C ASN A 145 -9.71 -39.64 1.62
N ILE A 146 -10.40 -40.60 1.01
CA ILE A 146 -10.39 -42.02 1.40
C ILE A 146 -10.02 -42.94 0.24
N GLY A 147 -9.66 -42.36 -0.92
CA GLY A 147 -9.22 -43.07 -2.12
C GLY A 147 -7.75 -42.87 -2.45
N SER A 148 -6.94 -42.42 -1.49
CA SER A 148 -5.52 -42.06 -1.62
C SER A 148 -5.25 -40.81 -2.48
N PHE A 149 -5.58 -40.84 -3.77
CA PHE A 149 -5.54 -39.68 -4.67
C PHE A 149 -6.93 -39.10 -4.95
N LYS A 150 -7.97 -39.74 -4.41
CA LYS A 150 -9.37 -39.39 -4.66
C LYS A 150 -10.01 -38.79 -3.42
N THR A 151 -10.40 -37.52 -3.50
CA THR A 151 -11.19 -36.79 -2.49
C THR A 151 -12.59 -36.52 -3.03
N GLU A 152 -13.60 -36.84 -2.25
CA GLU A 152 -15.00 -36.71 -2.66
C GLU A 152 -15.85 -36.06 -1.59
N SER A 153 -16.83 -35.27 -2.02
CA SER A 153 -17.84 -34.68 -1.15
C SER A 153 -19.05 -35.60 -1.05
N VAL A 154 -19.45 -35.97 0.17
CA VAL A 154 -20.55 -36.90 0.44
C VAL A 154 -21.49 -36.37 1.50
N LYS A 155 -22.70 -36.95 1.56
CA LYS A 155 -23.62 -36.72 2.68
C LYS A 155 -23.25 -37.62 3.85
N ILE A 156 -23.10 -37.04 5.04
CA ILE A 156 -23.02 -37.83 6.28
C ILE A 156 -24.44 -38.25 6.71
N THR A 157 -24.67 -39.55 6.81
CA THR A 157 -25.98 -40.15 7.10
C THR A 157 -26.20 -40.53 8.55
N SER A 158 -25.12 -40.72 9.32
CA SER A 158 -25.19 -40.85 10.78
C SER A 158 -23.89 -40.44 11.44
N HIS A 159 -23.99 -39.99 12.70
CA HIS A 159 -22.87 -39.83 13.62
C HIS A 159 -23.20 -40.56 14.92
N THR A 160 -22.42 -41.58 15.26
CA THR A 160 -22.57 -42.36 16.51
C THR A 160 -21.49 -41.92 17.47
N GLN A 161 -21.88 -41.11 18.47
CA GLN A 161 -20.97 -40.62 19.50
C GLN A 161 -20.74 -41.69 20.58
N ASN A 162 -19.48 -41.93 20.92
CA ASN A 162 -19.03 -42.99 21.80
C ASN A 162 -18.25 -42.40 22.99
N PRO A 163 -18.79 -42.44 24.23
CA PRO A 163 -18.11 -41.83 25.38
C PRO A 163 -16.79 -42.49 25.81
N SER A 164 -16.47 -43.68 25.30
CA SER A 164 -15.34 -44.51 25.75
C SER A 164 -14.55 -45.16 24.61
N SER A 165 -14.80 -44.76 23.37
CA SER A 165 -14.10 -45.21 22.16
C SER A 165 -14.29 -44.17 21.06
N ASN A 166 -13.57 -44.28 19.97
CA ASN A 166 -13.70 -43.41 18.80
C ASN A 166 -15.13 -43.37 18.23
N ASP A 167 -15.58 -42.19 17.83
CA ASP A 167 -16.84 -41.93 17.14
C ASP A 167 -16.88 -42.58 15.76
N VAL A 168 -18.10 -42.93 15.32
CA VAL A 168 -18.32 -43.58 14.02
C VAL A 168 -19.28 -42.76 13.17
N ILE A 169 -18.85 -42.42 11.95
CA ILE A 169 -19.70 -41.79 10.94
C ILE A 169 -20.07 -42.77 9.85
N THR A 170 -21.30 -42.67 9.35
CA THR A 170 -21.69 -43.34 8.10
C THR A 170 -22.00 -42.30 7.06
N TYR A 171 -21.73 -42.65 5.80
CA TYR A 171 -21.97 -41.78 4.66
C TYR A 171 -22.55 -42.58 3.51
N THR A 172 -23.28 -41.89 2.65
CA THR A 172 -23.75 -42.47 1.38
C THR A 172 -23.44 -41.53 0.23
N HIS A 173 -23.16 -42.13 -0.92
CA HIS A 173 -23.16 -41.43 -2.19
C HIS A 173 -24.60 -41.25 -2.64
N ASN A 174 -25.23 -40.13 -2.27
CA ASN A 174 -26.56 -39.78 -2.76
C ASN A 174 -26.46 -38.93 -4.03
N THR A 175 -26.24 -39.58 -5.17
CA THR A 175 -26.79 -39.10 -6.44
C THR A 175 -27.55 -40.26 -7.06
N SER A 176 -28.74 -40.03 -7.59
CA SER A 176 -29.69 -41.03 -8.09
C SER A 176 -29.23 -41.84 -9.33
N SER A 177 -27.93 -42.06 -9.52
CA SER A 177 -27.35 -42.76 -10.66
C SER A 177 -26.87 -44.18 -10.28
N THR A 178 -26.98 -45.11 -11.22
CA THR A 178 -26.55 -46.51 -11.14
C THR A 178 -25.01 -46.69 -11.08
N ALA A 179 -24.28 -45.69 -10.61
CA ALA A 179 -22.81 -45.64 -10.58
C ALA A 179 -22.21 -46.19 -9.28
N ASP A 180 -23.02 -46.70 -8.34
CA ASP A 180 -22.58 -47.18 -7.02
C ASP A 180 -21.49 -48.29 -7.10
N ASP A 181 -21.48 -49.09 -8.17
CA ASP A 181 -20.47 -50.13 -8.44
C ASP A 181 -19.05 -49.55 -8.70
N GLU A 182 -18.94 -48.29 -9.13
CA GLU A 182 -17.64 -47.61 -9.33
C GLU A 182 -17.02 -47.17 -8.00
N TYR A 183 -17.84 -46.90 -6.97
CA TYR A 183 -17.39 -46.35 -5.67
C TYR A 183 -16.86 -47.40 -4.70
N GLN A 184 -17.34 -48.65 -4.77
CA GLN A 184 -16.71 -49.76 -4.02
C GLN A 184 -15.24 -49.97 -4.42
N SER A 185 -14.80 -49.44 -5.57
CA SER A 185 -13.44 -49.61 -6.07
C SER A 185 -12.43 -48.54 -5.60
N THR A 186 -12.91 -47.39 -5.07
CA THR A 186 -12.05 -46.23 -4.75
C THR A 186 -11.56 -46.22 -3.31
N TYR A 187 -12.35 -46.70 -2.34
CA TYR A 187 -11.93 -46.84 -0.94
C TYR A 187 -10.58 -47.57 -0.82
N LYS A 188 -9.68 -47.03 0.00
CA LYS A 188 -8.42 -47.67 0.41
C LYS A 188 -8.41 -47.78 1.93
N ASP A 189 -7.76 -48.79 2.46
CA ASP A 189 -7.59 -49.05 3.90
C ASP A 189 -6.41 -48.25 4.50
N LYS A 190 -6.16 -47.04 3.99
CA LYS A 190 -5.02 -46.18 4.36
C LYS A 190 -5.21 -44.72 3.91
N HIS A 191 -4.49 -43.82 4.57
CA HIS A 191 -4.44 -42.38 4.36
C HIS A 191 -5.81 -41.68 4.35
N HIS A 192 -6.69 -42.01 5.30
CA HIS A 192 -7.99 -41.37 5.50
C HIS A 192 -7.84 -40.02 6.17
N HIS A 193 -8.22 -38.99 5.42
CA HIS A 193 -8.31 -37.64 5.93
C HIS A 193 -9.64 -37.02 5.53
N TYR A 194 -10.28 -36.29 6.42
CA TYR A 194 -11.54 -35.61 6.12
C TYR A 194 -11.81 -34.35 6.93
N PHE A 195 -12.67 -33.49 6.40
CA PHE A 195 -13.30 -32.40 7.14
C PHE A 195 -14.77 -32.28 6.74
N PHE A 196 -15.55 -31.53 7.53
CA PHE A 196 -16.99 -31.44 7.39
C PHE A 196 -17.44 -29.99 7.29
N GLU A 197 -18.41 -29.74 6.42
CA GLU A 197 -19.05 -28.44 6.17
C GLU A 197 -20.58 -28.59 6.18
N GLY A 198 -21.30 -27.48 5.94
CA GLY A 198 -22.73 -27.53 5.64
C GLY A 198 -23.65 -27.53 6.86
N LYS A 199 -23.16 -27.11 8.04
CA LYS A 199 -24.01 -26.88 9.23
C LYS A 199 -23.60 -25.58 9.93
N VAL A 200 -24.60 -24.79 10.34
CA VAL A 200 -24.38 -23.58 11.17
C VAL A 200 -23.69 -23.91 12.51
N ASN A 201 -23.83 -25.14 13.01
CA ASN A 201 -23.17 -25.58 14.25
C ASN A 201 -21.64 -25.65 14.13
N PHE A 202 -21.09 -25.58 12.92
CA PHE A 202 -19.64 -25.50 12.68
C PHE A 202 -19.13 -24.06 12.72
N LEU A 203 -20.01 -23.06 12.80
CA LEU A 203 -19.63 -21.65 12.93
C LEU A 203 -19.20 -21.39 14.37
N ASP A 204 -17.91 -21.40 14.65
CA ASP A 204 -17.41 -21.30 16.04
C ASP A 204 -16.13 -20.47 16.20
N VAL A 205 -15.45 -20.12 15.12
CA VAL A 205 -14.29 -19.22 15.14
C VAL A 205 -14.47 -18.04 14.20
N ASN A 206 -13.75 -16.95 14.52
CA ASN A 206 -13.69 -15.78 13.65
C ASN A 206 -13.26 -16.22 12.23
N ASN A 207 -13.67 -15.42 11.24
CA ASN A 207 -13.40 -15.66 9.82
C ASN A 207 -14.20 -16.80 9.18
N GLU A 208 -15.30 -17.22 9.80
CA GLU A 208 -16.21 -18.23 9.23
C GLU A 208 -17.56 -17.67 8.76
N TRP A 209 -18.25 -18.40 7.90
CA TRP A 209 -19.60 -18.08 7.45
C TRP A 209 -20.42 -19.33 7.08
N PHE A 210 -21.75 -19.19 7.06
CA PHE A 210 -22.67 -20.24 6.63
C PHE A 210 -23.91 -19.65 5.97
N ASN A 211 -24.30 -20.17 4.79
CA ASN A 211 -25.55 -19.78 4.12
C ASN A 211 -26.64 -20.84 4.36
N ASP A 212 -27.60 -20.53 5.22
CA ASP A 212 -28.76 -21.39 5.46
C ASP A 212 -29.82 -21.12 4.38
N THR A 213 -29.72 -21.86 3.28
CA THR A 213 -30.64 -21.76 2.14
C THR A 213 -32.05 -22.28 2.48
N ASP A 214 -32.17 -23.17 3.46
CA ASP A 214 -33.47 -23.72 3.87
C ASP A 214 -34.30 -22.66 4.60
N ASN A 215 -33.65 -21.84 5.42
CA ASN A 215 -34.31 -20.79 6.22
C ASN A 215 -34.12 -19.38 5.68
N ASN A 216 -33.35 -19.20 4.60
CA ASN A 216 -32.96 -17.90 4.03
C ASN A 216 -32.24 -16.99 5.04
N ILE A 217 -31.20 -17.51 5.69
CA ILE A 217 -30.38 -16.77 6.65
C ILE A 217 -28.90 -16.91 6.30
N LEU A 218 -28.20 -15.77 6.17
CA LEU A 218 -26.75 -15.72 6.07
C LEU A 218 -26.16 -15.49 7.46
N TYR A 219 -25.28 -16.38 7.90
CA TYR A 219 -24.50 -16.27 9.12
C TYR A 219 -23.05 -15.89 8.81
N LEU A 220 -22.50 -14.97 9.58
CA LEU A 220 -21.15 -14.46 9.41
C LEU A 220 -20.50 -14.29 10.79
N PHE A 221 -19.30 -14.83 10.97
CA PHE A 221 -18.44 -14.52 12.10
C PHE A 221 -17.24 -13.69 11.60
N PRO A 222 -17.33 -12.34 11.63
CA PRO A 222 -16.28 -11.47 11.13
C PRO A 222 -14.94 -11.72 11.83
N ASP A 223 -13.82 -11.46 11.15
CA ASP A 223 -12.47 -11.61 11.70
C ASP A 223 -12.23 -10.89 13.03
N ASN A 224 -12.96 -9.79 13.30
CA ASN A 224 -12.85 -9.02 14.53
C ASN A 224 -14.03 -9.27 15.51
N GLY A 225 -15.00 -10.11 15.14
CA GLY A 225 -16.21 -10.38 15.94
C GLY A 225 -17.10 -9.14 16.17
N LEU A 226 -16.95 -8.08 15.37
CA LEU A 226 -17.73 -6.85 15.47
C LEU A 226 -18.81 -6.79 14.39
N ASP A 227 -19.80 -5.91 14.59
CA ASP A 227 -20.91 -5.70 13.65
C ASP A 227 -20.39 -5.41 12.23
N PRO A 228 -20.77 -6.22 11.22
CA PRO A 228 -20.24 -6.08 9.87
C PRO A 228 -20.99 -5.04 9.03
N SER A 229 -22.00 -4.35 9.57
CA SER A 229 -22.88 -3.43 8.81
C SER A 229 -22.17 -2.26 8.12
N SER A 230 -20.97 -1.88 8.56
CA SER A 230 -20.16 -0.82 7.94
C SER A 230 -19.13 -1.32 6.92
N ARG A 231 -19.07 -2.64 6.70
CA ARG A 231 -18.05 -3.30 5.88
C ARG A 231 -18.58 -3.64 4.49
N THR A 232 -17.66 -3.84 3.55
CA THR A 232 -18.03 -4.30 2.20
C THR A 232 -18.19 -5.81 2.25
N ILE A 233 -19.40 -6.32 2.01
CA ILE A 233 -19.68 -7.76 2.02
C ILE A 233 -20.18 -8.15 0.63
N LYS A 234 -19.58 -9.18 0.04
CA LYS A 234 -19.91 -9.65 -1.31
C LYS A 234 -20.07 -11.17 -1.33
N GLY A 235 -20.98 -11.66 -2.15
CA GLY A 235 -21.19 -13.10 -2.37
C GLY A 235 -21.04 -13.48 -3.84
N LYS A 236 -20.29 -14.55 -4.13
CA LYS A 236 -20.13 -15.09 -5.49
C LYS A 236 -21.44 -15.72 -5.96
N THR A 237 -21.89 -15.31 -7.14
CA THR A 237 -23.11 -15.82 -7.78
C THR A 237 -22.89 -16.26 -9.22
N THR A 238 -21.76 -15.89 -9.83
CA THR A 238 -21.45 -16.15 -11.24
C THR A 238 -20.07 -16.81 -11.34
N ASP A 239 -20.03 -18.01 -11.96
CA ASP A 239 -18.78 -18.72 -12.21
C ASP A 239 -18.07 -18.23 -13.46
N HIS A 240 -18.78 -18.18 -14.60
CA HIS A 240 -18.24 -17.74 -15.89
C HIS A 240 -18.87 -16.39 -16.28
N SER A 241 -18.13 -15.30 -16.09
CA SER A 241 -18.58 -13.98 -16.54
C SER A 241 -18.27 -13.73 -18.02
N ILE A 242 -17.31 -14.43 -18.61
CA ILE A 242 -16.99 -14.32 -20.05
C ILE A 242 -17.00 -15.70 -20.68
N THR A 243 -17.80 -15.87 -21.74
CA THR A 243 -17.80 -17.08 -22.57
C THR A 243 -17.40 -16.71 -24.00
N PHE A 244 -16.32 -17.29 -24.50
CA PHE A 244 -16.03 -17.31 -25.93
C PHE A 244 -16.81 -18.47 -26.55
N SER A 245 -17.66 -18.17 -27.52
CA SER A 245 -18.58 -19.16 -28.10
C SER A 245 -18.49 -19.10 -29.62
N GLY A 246 -17.82 -20.09 -30.21
CA GLY A 246 -17.59 -20.10 -31.66
C GLY A 246 -16.69 -18.97 -32.14
N ALA A 247 -15.84 -18.40 -31.27
CA ALA A 247 -15.04 -17.22 -31.58
C ALA A 247 -13.63 -17.59 -32.02
N SER A 248 -13.00 -16.78 -32.86
CA SER A 248 -11.60 -17.01 -33.24
C SER A 248 -10.77 -15.74 -33.43
N TYR A 249 -9.45 -15.86 -33.28
CA TYR A 249 -8.48 -14.77 -33.50
C TYR A 249 -8.76 -13.52 -32.64
N ILE A 250 -8.78 -13.71 -31.31
CA ILE A 250 -9.00 -12.63 -30.33
C ILE A 250 -7.82 -12.53 -29.36
N ASN A 251 -7.34 -11.32 -29.13
CA ASN A 251 -6.42 -10.98 -28.04
C ASN A 251 -7.22 -10.33 -26.91
N PHE A 252 -7.36 -11.02 -25.78
CA PHE A 252 -8.04 -10.54 -24.58
C PHE A 252 -7.00 -10.30 -23.48
N LYS A 253 -6.80 -9.05 -23.05
CA LYS A 253 -5.66 -8.73 -22.20
C LYS A 253 -5.88 -7.66 -21.13
N LYS A 254 -5.07 -7.70 -20.08
CA LYS A 254 -5.00 -6.68 -19.00
C LYS A 254 -6.32 -6.47 -18.24
N ILE A 255 -7.05 -7.55 -18.01
CA ILE A 255 -8.33 -7.52 -17.29
C ILE A 255 -8.23 -8.42 -16.06
N ASN A 256 -8.71 -7.91 -14.93
CA ASN A 256 -8.83 -8.67 -13.69
C ASN A 256 -10.18 -9.38 -13.63
N PHE A 257 -10.21 -10.57 -13.06
CA PHE A 257 -11.39 -11.34 -12.74
C PHE A 257 -11.43 -11.54 -11.23
N PHE A 258 -12.50 -11.12 -10.57
CA PHE A 258 -12.71 -11.31 -9.14
C PHE A 258 -13.90 -12.22 -8.92
N ALA A 259 -13.68 -13.34 -8.22
CA ALA A 259 -14.69 -14.35 -7.94
C ALA A 259 -15.44 -14.84 -9.19
N THR A 260 -14.77 -14.95 -10.33
CA THR A 260 -15.31 -15.42 -11.62
C THR A 260 -14.17 -15.80 -12.56
N THR A 261 -14.50 -16.47 -13.67
CA THR A 261 -13.54 -16.88 -14.68
C THR A 261 -14.13 -16.88 -16.10
N ILE A 262 -13.38 -17.44 -17.05
CA ILE A 262 -13.72 -17.54 -18.46
C ILE A 262 -13.98 -18.97 -18.90
N LYS A 263 -14.74 -19.10 -20.00
CA LYS A 263 -14.97 -20.36 -20.69
C LYS A 263 -14.77 -20.19 -22.20
N LEU A 264 -14.06 -21.11 -22.83
CA LEU A 264 -13.91 -21.22 -24.28
C LEU A 264 -14.70 -22.44 -24.76
N GLU A 265 -15.66 -22.19 -25.65
CA GLU A 265 -16.50 -23.19 -26.29
C GLU A 265 -16.32 -23.10 -27.81
N ASN A 266 -15.85 -24.17 -28.43
CA ASN A 266 -15.58 -24.21 -29.88
C ASN A 266 -14.85 -22.95 -30.37
N SER A 267 -13.79 -22.53 -29.66
CA SER A 267 -13.12 -21.25 -29.91
C SER A 267 -11.61 -21.45 -30.06
N ASP A 268 -11.06 -20.92 -31.15
CA ASP A 268 -9.69 -21.18 -31.59
C ASP A 268 -8.86 -19.89 -31.73
N TYR A 269 -7.54 -19.98 -31.60
CA TYR A 269 -6.65 -18.82 -31.75
C TYR A 269 -7.02 -17.64 -30.82
N ILE A 270 -7.52 -17.96 -29.63
CA ILE A 270 -7.76 -16.99 -28.57
C ILE A 270 -6.48 -16.85 -27.75
N THR A 271 -6.02 -15.61 -27.56
CA THR A 271 -4.92 -15.28 -26.65
C THR A 271 -5.48 -14.56 -25.43
N ILE A 272 -5.33 -15.17 -24.25
CA ILE A 272 -5.59 -14.56 -22.94
C ILE A 272 -4.25 -14.12 -22.37
N GLU A 273 -4.03 -12.81 -22.21
CA GLU A 273 -2.71 -12.25 -21.89
C GLU A 273 -2.76 -11.23 -20.74
N GLU A 274 -1.83 -11.30 -19.78
CA GLU A 274 -1.74 -10.30 -18.70
C GLU A 274 -3.05 -10.14 -17.89
N CYS A 275 -3.83 -11.20 -17.77
CA CYS A 275 -5.05 -11.25 -16.96
C CYS A 275 -4.79 -11.80 -15.57
N ASN A 276 -5.49 -11.29 -14.56
CA ASN A 276 -5.39 -11.77 -13.18
C ASN A 276 -6.71 -12.40 -12.74
N PHE A 277 -6.67 -13.64 -12.30
CA PHE A 277 -7.82 -14.43 -11.85
C PHE A 277 -7.76 -14.61 -10.33
N TYR A 278 -8.53 -13.80 -9.63
CA TYR A 278 -8.66 -13.79 -8.18
C TYR A 278 -9.88 -14.62 -7.77
N TYR A 279 -9.68 -15.70 -7.03
CA TYR A 279 -10.76 -16.60 -6.59
C TYR A 279 -11.64 -17.14 -7.75
N PRO A 280 -11.04 -17.63 -8.86
CA PRO A 280 -11.78 -17.84 -10.10
C PRO A 280 -12.93 -18.84 -9.98
N SER A 281 -12.72 -19.94 -9.24
CA SER A 281 -13.72 -20.98 -9.04
C SER A 281 -13.92 -21.36 -7.58
N THR A 282 -15.13 -21.82 -7.29
CA THR A 282 -15.55 -22.36 -5.99
C THR A 282 -16.53 -23.51 -6.23
N SER A 283 -16.66 -24.43 -5.28
CA SER A 283 -17.69 -25.46 -5.30
C SER A 283 -19.06 -24.90 -4.88
N SER A 284 -20.14 -25.57 -5.30
CA SER A 284 -21.52 -25.22 -4.89
C SER A 284 -21.93 -25.84 -3.56
N ARG A 285 -21.01 -26.41 -2.77
CA ARG A 285 -21.34 -27.17 -1.54
C ARG A 285 -22.10 -26.34 -0.50
N MET A 286 -21.84 -25.03 -0.42
CA MET A 286 -22.54 -24.14 0.49
C MET A 286 -24.03 -23.98 0.16
N LEU A 287 -24.48 -24.36 -1.04
CA LEU A 287 -25.89 -24.40 -1.42
C LEU A 287 -26.60 -25.67 -0.94
N GLY A 288 -25.90 -26.55 -0.22
CA GLY A 288 -26.46 -27.73 0.40
C GLY A 288 -26.47 -28.99 -0.48
N LEU A 289 -27.09 -30.05 0.06
CA LEU A 289 -27.06 -31.41 -0.47
C LEU A 289 -27.97 -31.65 -1.69
N THR A 290 -28.93 -30.75 -1.95
CA THR A 290 -29.93 -30.88 -3.02
C THR A 290 -29.50 -30.23 -4.34
N SER A 291 -28.54 -29.31 -4.30
CA SER A 291 -28.07 -28.53 -5.44
C SER A 291 -26.84 -29.12 -6.13
N GLY A 292 -26.45 -30.35 -5.74
CA GLY A 292 -25.31 -31.09 -6.25
C GLY A 292 -24.02 -30.77 -5.52
N LEU A 293 -23.34 -31.80 -4.99
CA LEU A 293 -22.00 -31.72 -4.39
C LEU A 293 -20.87 -31.71 -5.45
N GLY A 294 -21.18 -31.22 -6.66
CA GLY A 294 -20.46 -31.52 -7.89
C GLY A 294 -19.13 -30.79 -8.10
N MET A 295 -18.48 -31.15 -9.21
CA MET A 295 -17.20 -30.61 -9.68
C MET A 295 -17.27 -29.08 -9.92
N PRO A 296 -16.29 -28.29 -9.42
CA PRO A 296 -16.26 -26.85 -9.65
C PRO A 296 -16.24 -26.45 -11.14
N ASN A 297 -16.88 -25.32 -11.44
CA ASN A 297 -16.77 -24.64 -12.73
C ASN A 297 -15.50 -23.81 -12.75
N VAL A 298 -14.52 -24.25 -13.55
CA VAL A 298 -13.18 -23.65 -13.61
C VAL A 298 -12.96 -22.93 -14.94
N THR A 299 -11.83 -22.22 -15.04
CA THR A 299 -11.31 -21.71 -16.31
C THR A 299 -11.14 -22.87 -17.28
N SER A 300 -11.88 -22.86 -18.40
CA SER A 300 -11.96 -24.06 -19.25
C SER A 300 -11.93 -23.79 -20.74
N LEU A 301 -11.26 -24.69 -21.46
CA LEU A 301 -11.22 -24.84 -22.91
C LEU A 301 -11.84 -26.20 -23.24
N ASP A 302 -12.94 -26.22 -23.97
CA ASP A 302 -13.59 -27.48 -24.34
C ASP A 302 -12.80 -28.27 -25.41
N ASN A 303 -13.31 -29.44 -25.77
CA ASN A 303 -12.64 -30.37 -26.68
C ASN A 303 -12.67 -29.93 -28.16
N SER A 304 -13.23 -28.75 -28.45
CA SER A 304 -13.26 -28.15 -29.78
C SER A 304 -12.61 -26.76 -29.77
N SER A 305 -11.84 -26.44 -28.72
CA SER A 305 -11.15 -25.18 -28.55
C SER A 305 -9.63 -25.41 -28.63
N ASP A 306 -9.09 -25.22 -29.82
CA ASP A 306 -7.73 -25.58 -30.20
C ASP A 306 -6.88 -24.34 -30.50
N ASN A 307 -5.55 -24.49 -30.47
CA ASN A 307 -4.61 -23.43 -30.86
C ASN A 307 -4.74 -22.14 -30.04
N ASN A 308 -5.19 -22.22 -28.79
CA ASN A 308 -5.32 -21.08 -27.89
C ASN A 308 -4.06 -20.87 -27.05
N THR A 309 -3.86 -19.65 -26.57
CA THR A 309 -2.72 -19.30 -25.70
C THR A 309 -3.19 -18.60 -24.43
N ILE A 310 -2.78 -19.09 -23.27
CA ILE A 310 -2.91 -18.40 -21.99
C ILE A 310 -1.49 -18.03 -21.55
N LYS A 311 -1.20 -16.72 -21.45
CA LYS A 311 0.16 -16.27 -21.13
C LYS A 311 0.23 -15.06 -20.21
N LYS A 312 1.26 -15.02 -19.35
CA LYS A 312 1.47 -13.94 -18.36
C LYS A 312 0.26 -13.68 -17.47
N CYS A 313 -0.55 -14.71 -17.21
CA CYS A 313 -1.71 -14.61 -16.35
C CYS A 313 -1.36 -15.06 -14.93
N LEU A 314 -2.06 -14.49 -13.95
CA LEU A 314 -2.04 -14.92 -12.54
C LEU A 314 -3.32 -15.70 -12.25
N PHE A 315 -3.21 -16.86 -11.61
CA PHE A 315 -4.32 -17.61 -11.04
C PHE A 315 -4.06 -17.82 -9.54
N GLU A 316 -4.95 -17.32 -8.69
CA GLU A 316 -4.80 -17.44 -7.25
C GLU A 316 -6.07 -17.77 -6.49
N ASN A 317 -5.90 -18.52 -5.40
CA ASN A 317 -6.93 -18.82 -4.39
C ASN A 317 -8.17 -19.49 -4.98
N THR A 318 -7.96 -20.49 -5.84
CA THR A 318 -9.05 -21.22 -6.49
C THR A 318 -9.45 -22.45 -5.67
N GLU A 319 -10.74 -22.79 -5.66
CA GLU A 319 -11.20 -24.14 -5.31
C GLU A 319 -11.48 -24.91 -6.60
N GLY A 320 -10.99 -26.15 -6.69
CA GLY A 320 -10.95 -26.92 -7.94
C GLY A 320 -9.70 -26.68 -8.77
N GLU A 321 -9.69 -27.18 -10.01
CA GLU A 321 -8.57 -27.04 -10.94
C GLU A 321 -8.31 -25.56 -11.31
N ALA A 322 -7.05 -25.19 -11.56
CA ALA A 322 -6.74 -23.86 -12.11
C ALA A 322 -7.22 -23.75 -13.56
N LEU A 323 -7.00 -24.81 -14.35
CA LEU A 323 -7.31 -24.90 -15.77
C LEU A 323 -7.84 -26.29 -16.13
N ARG A 324 -8.84 -26.32 -17.00
CA ARG A 324 -9.35 -27.53 -17.65
C ARG A 324 -9.26 -27.38 -19.17
N ILE A 325 -8.37 -28.11 -19.82
CA ILE A 325 -8.07 -28.01 -21.25
C ILE A 325 -8.37 -29.33 -21.95
N GLN A 326 -9.40 -29.34 -22.79
CA GLN A 326 -9.80 -30.56 -23.49
C GLN A 326 -9.44 -30.56 -24.98
N GLY A 327 -9.20 -29.39 -25.56
CA GLY A 327 -8.77 -29.22 -26.95
C GLY A 327 -7.26 -29.37 -27.14
N ASP A 328 -6.86 -29.36 -28.40
CA ASP A 328 -5.53 -29.69 -28.88
C ASP A 328 -4.69 -28.43 -29.17
N ASN A 329 -3.37 -28.57 -29.19
CA ASN A 329 -2.43 -27.52 -29.59
C ASN A 329 -2.54 -26.21 -28.79
N ASN A 330 -3.01 -26.25 -27.55
CA ASN A 330 -3.08 -25.08 -26.69
C ASN A 330 -1.76 -24.85 -25.95
N THR A 331 -1.44 -23.58 -25.67
CA THR A 331 -0.22 -23.16 -24.98
C THR A 331 -0.54 -22.46 -23.67
N VAL A 332 0.03 -22.95 -22.57
CA VAL A 332 0.03 -22.32 -21.25
C VAL A 332 1.46 -21.87 -20.97
N GLU A 333 1.77 -20.60 -21.26
CA GLU A 333 3.13 -20.07 -21.21
C GLU A 333 3.29 -18.95 -20.17
N ASN A 334 4.33 -19.01 -19.34
CA ASN A 334 4.77 -17.89 -18.52
C ASN A 334 3.67 -17.38 -17.57
N ASN A 335 2.87 -18.28 -16.98
CA ASN A 335 1.82 -17.95 -16.03
C ASN A 335 2.24 -18.24 -14.59
N TYR A 336 1.56 -17.60 -13.64
CA TYR A 336 1.79 -17.75 -12.20
C TYR A 336 0.56 -18.39 -11.55
N PHE A 337 0.74 -19.54 -10.87
CA PHE A 337 -0.33 -20.27 -10.20
C PHE A 337 0.01 -20.48 -8.73
N HIS A 338 -0.88 -20.07 -7.82
CA HIS A 338 -0.70 -20.39 -6.40
C HIS A 338 -1.98 -20.49 -5.58
N HIS A 339 -1.90 -21.22 -4.46
CA HIS A 339 -3.05 -21.55 -3.60
C HIS A 339 -4.18 -22.18 -4.42
N ILE A 340 -3.84 -23.30 -5.07
CA ILE A 340 -4.76 -24.01 -5.95
C ILE A 340 -5.32 -25.25 -5.28
N ASP A 341 -6.63 -25.20 -5.10
CA ASP A 341 -7.53 -26.17 -4.50
C ASP A 341 -7.24 -26.53 -3.05
N TRP A 342 -7.91 -25.83 -2.14
CA TRP A 342 -7.88 -26.11 -0.71
C TRP A 342 -8.78 -27.29 -0.29
N SER A 343 -9.57 -27.86 -1.22
CA SER A 343 -10.46 -29.00 -0.95
C SER A 343 -9.97 -30.29 -1.61
N SER A 344 -9.36 -30.17 -2.80
CA SER A 344 -9.03 -31.28 -3.71
C SER A 344 -10.22 -32.16 -4.08
N SER A 345 -11.45 -31.67 -3.87
CA SER A 345 -12.65 -32.50 -3.86
C SER A 345 -13.39 -32.44 -5.19
N ASN A 346 -13.80 -33.61 -5.69
CA ASN A 346 -14.63 -33.75 -6.91
C ASN A 346 -14.01 -33.15 -8.19
N ILE A 347 -12.69 -32.96 -8.25
CA ILE A 347 -11.97 -32.50 -9.44
C ILE A 347 -11.77 -33.63 -10.48
N ALA A 348 -11.55 -33.26 -11.74
CA ALA A 348 -11.57 -34.18 -12.87
C ALA A 348 -10.40 -35.17 -12.92
N GLY A 349 -10.64 -36.32 -13.56
CA GLY A 349 -9.61 -37.31 -13.92
C GLY A 349 -8.87 -37.89 -12.72
N LEU A 350 -7.53 -37.79 -12.72
CA LEU A 350 -6.67 -38.20 -11.61
C LEU A 350 -6.55 -37.14 -10.50
N MET A 351 -7.49 -36.21 -10.43
CA MET A 351 -7.51 -35.13 -9.44
C MET A 351 -6.24 -34.29 -9.49
N VAL A 352 -6.13 -33.49 -10.55
CA VAL A 352 -4.94 -32.71 -10.89
C VAL A 352 -5.19 -31.21 -10.81
N THR A 353 -4.13 -30.43 -10.57
CA THR A 353 -4.22 -28.96 -10.53
C THR A 353 -4.53 -28.35 -11.91
N ILE A 354 -3.94 -28.91 -12.97
CA ILE A 354 -4.16 -28.54 -14.36
C ILE A 354 -4.55 -29.81 -15.12
N TYR A 355 -5.80 -29.87 -15.55
CA TYR A 355 -6.37 -31.06 -16.19
C TYR A 355 -6.39 -30.90 -17.71
N THR A 356 -5.61 -31.74 -18.39
CA THR A 356 -5.52 -31.74 -19.85
C THR A 356 -5.84 -33.12 -20.42
N THR A 357 -6.68 -33.16 -21.46
CA THR A 357 -6.95 -34.40 -22.21
C THR A 357 -6.72 -34.29 -23.71
N GLY A 358 -6.65 -33.07 -24.25
CA GLY A 358 -6.29 -32.86 -25.65
C GLY A 358 -4.82 -33.15 -25.92
N ASP A 359 -4.50 -33.37 -27.18
CA ASP A 359 -3.18 -33.73 -27.66
C ASP A 359 -2.33 -32.48 -27.99
N SER A 360 -1.01 -32.62 -27.99
CA SER A 360 -0.05 -31.59 -28.44
C SER A 360 -0.10 -30.26 -27.69
N ASN A 361 -0.45 -30.29 -26.40
CA ASN A 361 -0.50 -29.09 -25.55
C ASN A 361 0.88 -28.76 -24.95
N THR A 362 1.21 -27.47 -24.83
CA THR A 362 2.49 -26.97 -24.31
C THR A 362 2.30 -26.24 -22.98
N PHE A 363 3.06 -26.63 -21.95
CA PHE A 363 3.14 -25.96 -20.65
C PHE A 363 4.56 -25.48 -20.45
N THR A 364 4.82 -24.19 -20.63
CA THR A 364 6.19 -23.66 -20.57
C THR A 364 6.38 -22.42 -19.71
N LYS A 365 7.53 -22.30 -19.03
CA LYS A 365 7.91 -21.11 -18.23
C LYS A 365 6.93 -20.74 -17.10
N ASN A 366 6.06 -21.65 -16.65
CA ASN A 366 5.11 -21.33 -15.59
C ASN A 366 5.75 -21.44 -14.22
N THR A 367 5.32 -20.60 -13.27
CA THR A 367 5.62 -20.76 -11.84
C THR A 367 4.38 -21.32 -11.15
N ILE A 368 4.47 -22.50 -10.53
CA ILE A 368 3.35 -23.17 -9.87
C ILE A 368 3.75 -23.54 -8.44
N HIS A 369 3.00 -23.09 -7.43
CA HIS A 369 3.25 -23.55 -6.07
C HIS A 369 2.03 -23.52 -5.15
N THR A 370 2.11 -24.22 -4.03
CA THR A 370 1.02 -24.31 -3.03
C THR A 370 -0.25 -24.86 -3.67
N THR A 371 -0.24 -26.15 -4.01
CA THR A 371 -1.37 -26.84 -4.63
C THR A 371 -1.83 -28.03 -3.78
N GLY A 372 -3.14 -28.19 -3.59
CA GLY A 372 -3.71 -29.27 -2.79
C GLY A 372 -3.68 -30.62 -3.51
N ALA A 373 -4.10 -30.64 -4.78
CA ALA A 373 -4.17 -31.85 -5.60
C ALA A 373 -2.82 -32.58 -5.68
N SER A 374 -2.85 -33.91 -5.54
CA SER A 374 -1.65 -34.77 -5.48
C SER A 374 -0.85 -34.76 -6.78
N ALA A 375 -1.51 -34.53 -7.91
CA ALA A 375 -0.87 -34.32 -9.19
C ALA A 375 -1.02 -32.86 -9.67
N THR A 376 0.02 -32.30 -10.27
CA THR A 376 0.01 -30.90 -10.70
C THR A 376 -0.43 -30.76 -12.16
N ILE A 377 0.28 -31.39 -13.09
CA ILE A 377 0.02 -31.31 -14.52
C ILE A 377 -0.27 -32.72 -15.05
N LEU A 378 -1.48 -32.90 -15.58
CA LEU A 378 -1.79 -33.96 -16.53
C LEU A 378 -1.63 -33.35 -17.94
N PRO A 379 -0.74 -33.85 -18.79
CA PRO A 379 -0.27 -33.07 -19.92
C PRO A 379 -0.98 -33.39 -21.25
N GLY A 380 -1.78 -34.46 -21.34
CA GLY A 380 -2.28 -34.99 -22.63
C GLY A 380 -1.19 -35.71 -23.44
N ARG A 381 -1.51 -36.32 -24.58
CA ARG A 381 -0.47 -36.97 -25.44
C ARG A 381 0.33 -35.94 -26.22
N TYR A 382 1.55 -36.31 -26.66
CA TYR A 382 2.41 -35.50 -27.52
C TYR A 382 2.71 -34.10 -26.94
N SER A 383 2.64 -33.99 -25.62
CA SER A 383 2.64 -32.73 -24.89
C SER A 383 4.05 -32.31 -24.49
N GLU A 384 4.28 -31.00 -24.42
CA GLU A 384 5.54 -30.45 -23.93
C GLU A 384 5.32 -29.84 -22.54
N VAL A 385 6.18 -30.21 -21.58
CA VAL A 385 6.23 -29.58 -20.26
C VAL A 385 7.64 -29.10 -20.01
N SER A 386 7.89 -27.80 -20.24
CA SER A 386 9.23 -27.25 -20.31
C SER A 386 9.48 -26.00 -19.48
N TYR A 387 10.69 -25.80 -18.95
CA TYR A 387 11.07 -24.54 -18.28
C TYR A 387 10.15 -24.10 -17.12
N ASN A 388 9.37 -25.00 -16.52
CA ASN A 388 8.46 -24.66 -15.42
C ASN A 388 9.21 -24.69 -14.09
N LYS A 389 8.85 -23.77 -13.18
CA LYS A 389 9.32 -23.75 -11.80
C LYS A 389 8.18 -24.19 -10.88
N VAL A 390 8.30 -25.36 -10.27
CA VAL A 390 7.23 -25.98 -9.47
C VAL A 390 7.72 -26.32 -8.08
N SER A 391 6.95 -25.95 -7.05
CA SER A 391 7.27 -26.27 -5.66
C SER A 391 6.05 -26.39 -4.75
N ASN A 392 6.19 -27.00 -3.57
CA ASN A 392 5.13 -27.02 -2.55
C ASN A 392 3.77 -27.55 -3.07
N THR A 393 3.76 -28.73 -3.69
CA THR A 393 2.57 -29.35 -4.32
C THR A 393 2.12 -30.64 -3.62
N GLY A 394 0.88 -31.04 -3.89
CA GLY A 394 0.30 -32.29 -3.38
C GLY A 394 0.03 -32.26 -1.88
N LEU A 395 -0.43 -31.11 -1.38
CA LEU A 395 -0.59 -30.84 0.05
C LEU A 395 -1.78 -31.57 0.69
N LEU A 396 -2.82 -31.89 -0.08
CA LEU A 396 -4.12 -32.38 0.43
C LEU A 396 -4.55 -33.72 -0.17
N GLN A 397 -3.62 -34.43 -0.82
CA GLN A 397 -3.81 -35.79 -1.32
C GLN A 397 -2.50 -36.60 -1.24
N SER A 398 -2.57 -37.93 -1.25
CA SER A 398 -1.42 -38.79 -0.88
C SER A 398 -0.57 -39.32 -2.06
N ASP A 399 -1.18 -39.88 -3.12
CA ASP A 399 -0.48 -40.49 -4.27
C ASP A 399 -0.55 -39.61 -5.52
N GLY A 400 0.60 -39.19 -6.03
CA GLY A 400 0.68 -38.34 -7.22
C GLY A 400 2.09 -37.86 -7.52
N ALA A 401 2.22 -37.02 -8.56
CA ALA A 401 3.46 -36.42 -9.01
C ALA A 401 3.22 -35.03 -9.61
N VAL A 402 4.22 -34.15 -9.64
CA VAL A 402 4.09 -32.84 -10.29
C VAL A 402 3.72 -33.03 -11.77
N PHE A 403 4.52 -33.77 -12.52
CA PHE A 403 4.12 -34.27 -13.83
C PHE A 403 3.58 -35.70 -13.68
N GLN A 404 2.34 -35.91 -14.10
CA GLN A 404 1.64 -37.19 -13.97
C GLN A 404 1.22 -37.70 -15.36
N GLY A 405 2.15 -38.32 -16.08
CA GLY A 405 1.85 -38.97 -17.36
C GLY A 405 1.36 -40.40 -17.14
N THR A 406 0.10 -40.70 -17.47
CA THR A 406 -0.42 -42.09 -17.38
C THR A 406 -0.22 -42.84 -18.70
N LYS A 407 -0.40 -44.16 -18.73
CA LYS A 407 -0.26 -44.99 -19.95
C LYS A 407 -0.92 -44.41 -21.22
N ASN A 408 -2.01 -43.66 -21.08
CA ASN A 408 -2.74 -43.08 -22.22
C ASN A 408 -2.17 -41.72 -22.68
N TYR A 409 -1.29 -41.08 -21.90
CA TYR A 409 -0.87 -39.69 -22.06
C TYR A 409 0.66 -39.49 -22.01
N VAL A 410 1.47 -40.55 -22.02
CA VAL A 410 2.95 -40.42 -22.07
C VAL A 410 3.53 -40.45 -23.49
N GLU A 411 2.77 -40.94 -24.47
CA GLU A 411 3.26 -41.14 -25.84
C GLU A 411 3.80 -39.83 -26.42
N ASP A 412 5.06 -39.89 -26.87
CA ASP A 412 5.90 -38.79 -27.35
C ASP A 412 5.77 -37.48 -26.55
N SER A 413 5.50 -37.57 -25.24
CA SER A 413 5.56 -36.42 -24.34
C SER A 413 7.02 -35.99 -24.14
N ASP A 414 7.25 -34.68 -24.09
CA ASP A 414 8.58 -34.09 -23.90
C ASP A 414 8.62 -33.24 -22.63
N VAL A 415 9.32 -33.75 -21.60
CA VAL A 415 9.34 -33.15 -20.26
C VAL A 415 10.75 -32.72 -19.92
N HIS A 416 11.03 -31.41 -20.02
CA HIS A 416 12.41 -30.95 -19.95
C HIS A 416 12.67 -29.60 -19.30
N HIS A 417 13.90 -29.39 -18.85
CA HIS A 417 14.35 -28.08 -18.34
C HIS A 417 13.45 -27.53 -17.21
N ASN A 418 12.78 -28.39 -16.44
CA ASN A 418 11.94 -27.96 -15.33
C ASN A 418 12.75 -27.87 -14.03
N TRP A 419 12.44 -26.90 -13.18
CA TRP A 419 12.90 -26.81 -11.80
C TRP A 419 11.80 -27.27 -10.86
N ILE A 420 11.96 -28.44 -10.24
CA ILE A 420 10.97 -28.98 -9.33
C ILE A 420 11.59 -29.20 -7.96
N PHE A 421 11.05 -28.57 -6.93
CA PHE A 421 11.66 -28.60 -5.62
C PHE A 421 10.69 -28.48 -4.45
N ASP A 422 11.15 -28.88 -3.26
CA ASP A 422 10.39 -28.76 -2.00
C ASP A 422 8.94 -29.26 -2.15
N THR A 423 8.78 -30.47 -2.69
CA THR A 423 7.48 -31.13 -2.88
C THR A 423 7.47 -32.49 -2.19
N THR A 424 6.33 -32.86 -1.60
CA THR A 424 6.17 -34.14 -0.88
C THR A 424 5.98 -35.33 -1.82
N LYS A 425 5.79 -35.06 -3.12
CA LYS A 425 5.43 -36.03 -4.15
C LYS A 425 6.60 -36.36 -5.07
N TYR A 426 6.39 -37.29 -6.01
CA TYR A 426 7.33 -37.46 -7.13
C TYR A 426 7.34 -36.16 -7.94
N ALA A 427 8.51 -35.78 -8.44
CA ALA A 427 8.61 -34.67 -9.36
C ALA A 427 8.03 -35.07 -10.71
N LEU A 428 8.53 -36.15 -11.30
CA LEU A 428 8.11 -36.60 -12.62
C LEU A 428 7.73 -38.08 -12.57
N ARG A 429 6.55 -38.42 -13.08
CA ARG A 429 6.10 -39.81 -13.14
C ARG A 429 5.50 -40.16 -14.51
N PHE A 430 6.05 -41.21 -15.12
CA PHE A 430 5.31 -42.03 -16.07
C PHE A 430 4.69 -43.21 -15.33
N ASP A 431 3.38 -43.31 -15.41
CA ASP A 431 2.57 -44.21 -14.60
C ASP A 431 1.81 -45.22 -15.46
N ALA A 432 1.76 -46.46 -14.96
CA ALA A 432 1.12 -47.59 -15.60
C ALA A 432 0.66 -48.61 -14.55
N PRO A 433 -0.43 -49.36 -14.81
CA PRO A 433 -0.83 -50.50 -14.00
C PRO A 433 0.23 -51.61 -14.07
N GLY A 434 0.38 -52.40 -12.99
CA GLY A 434 1.29 -53.56 -12.99
C GLY A 434 0.74 -54.74 -13.80
N GLY A 435 1.61 -55.71 -14.15
CA GLY A 435 1.20 -57.01 -14.69
C GLY A 435 1.19 -57.21 -16.21
N SER A 436 1.44 -56.20 -17.07
CA SER A 436 1.62 -56.41 -18.52
C SER A 436 2.40 -55.28 -19.20
N ALA A 437 3.56 -55.59 -19.76
CA ALA A 437 4.40 -54.64 -20.51
C ALA A 437 3.70 -54.03 -21.74
N GLY A 438 2.73 -54.73 -22.35
CA GLY A 438 1.97 -54.24 -23.51
C GLY A 438 0.89 -53.22 -23.16
N GLU A 439 0.61 -53.00 -21.87
CA GLU A 439 -0.31 -51.96 -21.39
C GLU A 439 0.41 -50.74 -20.78
N ALA A 440 1.74 -50.76 -20.77
CA ALA A 440 2.53 -49.67 -20.24
C ALA A 440 2.77 -48.61 -21.33
N GLY A 441 2.78 -47.33 -20.95
CA GLY A 441 3.04 -46.23 -21.89
C GLY A 441 4.44 -46.34 -22.52
N HIS A 442 4.69 -45.62 -23.61
CA HIS A 442 5.97 -45.71 -24.34
C HIS A 442 6.39 -44.38 -24.97
N TYR A 443 7.65 -44.29 -25.40
CA TYR A 443 8.25 -43.16 -26.17
C TYR A 443 8.22 -41.77 -25.51
N GLY A 444 7.73 -41.64 -24.27
CA GLY A 444 7.89 -40.40 -23.50
C GLY A 444 9.35 -40.09 -23.16
N GLN A 445 9.65 -38.80 -23.05
CA GLN A 445 10.98 -38.25 -22.82
C GLN A 445 11.00 -37.44 -21.51
N MET A 446 12.05 -37.63 -20.70
CA MET A 446 12.33 -36.78 -19.55
C MET A 446 13.80 -36.39 -19.55
N HIS A 447 14.11 -35.13 -19.84
CA HIS A 447 15.50 -34.71 -19.93
C HIS A 447 15.82 -33.31 -19.41
N HIS A 448 17.07 -33.07 -19.00
CA HIS A 448 17.52 -31.76 -18.54
C HIS A 448 16.69 -31.19 -17.36
N ASN A 449 16.01 -32.03 -16.56
CA ASN A 449 15.25 -31.56 -15.41
C ASN A 449 16.16 -31.42 -14.18
N TYR A 450 15.88 -30.41 -13.35
CA TYR A 450 16.58 -30.11 -12.12
C TYR A 450 15.65 -30.29 -10.92
N ILE A 451 15.87 -31.35 -10.14
CA ILE A 451 14.97 -31.80 -9.08
C ILE A 451 15.71 -31.89 -7.75
N TYR A 452 15.16 -31.28 -6.69
CA TYR A 452 15.72 -31.42 -5.35
C TYR A 452 14.66 -31.37 -4.26
N ASN A 453 14.92 -31.99 -3.10
CA ASN A 453 13.95 -32.05 -1.98
C ASN A 453 12.57 -32.59 -2.42
N ALA A 454 12.58 -33.64 -3.23
CA ALA A 454 11.38 -34.32 -3.75
C ALA A 454 11.55 -35.84 -3.70
N LYS A 455 10.52 -36.62 -4.03
CA LYS A 455 10.66 -38.10 -4.16
C LYS A 455 11.40 -38.53 -5.44
N GLY A 456 11.85 -37.58 -6.25
CA GLY A 456 12.58 -37.84 -7.49
C GLY A 456 11.67 -38.21 -8.66
N MET A 457 12.15 -39.08 -9.54
CA MET A 457 11.49 -39.50 -10.78
C MET A 457 11.10 -40.98 -10.72
N MET A 458 9.92 -41.31 -11.26
CA MET A 458 9.46 -42.69 -11.42
C MET A 458 9.03 -42.95 -12.87
N VAL A 459 9.73 -43.84 -13.54
CA VAL A 459 9.52 -44.17 -14.95
C VAL A 459 9.00 -45.59 -15.05
N LYS A 460 7.76 -45.73 -15.51
CA LYS A 460 7.13 -46.99 -15.91
C LYS A 460 6.77 -46.91 -17.39
N GLY A 461 6.85 -48.02 -18.11
CA GLY A 461 6.61 -48.04 -19.55
C GLY A 461 7.78 -48.65 -20.29
N ASN A 462 7.84 -48.51 -21.61
CA ASN A 462 8.91 -49.07 -22.45
C ASN A 462 9.44 -47.99 -23.41
N HIS A 463 10.67 -48.14 -23.90
CA HIS A 463 11.22 -47.26 -24.94
C HIS A 463 11.19 -45.76 -24.58
N HIS A 464 11.39 -45.43 -23.30
CA HIS A 464 11.52 -44.03 -22.87
C HIS A 464 12.93 -43.50 -23.05
N TYR A 465 13.07 -42.18 -23.12
CA TYR A 465 14.37 -41.50 -23.12
C TYR A 465 14.53 -40.69 -21.83
N ILE A 466 15.42 -41.13 -20.94
CA ILE A 466 15.63 -40.52 -19.62
C ILE A 466 17.08 -40.04 -19.53
N SER A 467 17.31 -38.76 -19.80
CA SER A 467 18.68 -38.27 -19.98
C SER A 467 18.99 -36.90 -19.42
N HIS A 468 20.25 -36.64 -19.06
CA HIS A 468 20.69 -35.32 -18.59
C HIS A 468 19.88 -34.76 -17.40
N ASN A 469 19.26 -35.58 -16.55
CA ASN A 469 18.55 -35.05 -15.39
C ASN A 469 19.49 -34.91 -14.19
N THR A 470 19.27 -33.90 -13.34
CA THR A 470 19.93 -33.75 -12.04
C THR A 470 18.91 -33.93 -10.93
N VAL A 471 19.08 -34.95 -10.09
CA VAL A 471 18.18 -35.26 -8.95
C VAL A 471 18.99 -35.46 -7.68
N PHE A 472 18.73 -34.67 -6.64
CA PHE A 472 19.48 -34.81 -5.38
C PHE A 472 18.66 -34.45 -4.14
N ASN A 473 19.13 -34.91 -2.99
CA ASN A 473 18.41 -34.82 -1.72
C ASN A 473 17.00 -35.42 -1.82
N THR A 474 16.93 -36.63 -2.37
CA THR A 474 15.69 -37.39 -2.51
C THR A 474 15.11 -37.73 -1.14
N VAL A 475 13.86 -37.35 -0.89
CA VAL A 475 13.24 -37.45 0.44
C VAL A 475 12.91 -38.89 0.87
N SER A 476 12.75 -39.81 -0.08
CA SER A 476 12.52 -41.23 0.19
C SER A 476 12.83 -42.11 -1.03
N GLY A 477 13.46 -43.28 -0.81
CA GLY A 477 13.71 -44.25 -1.87
C GLY A 477 14.89 -43.89 -2.78
N ASN A 478 14.76 -44.22 -4.07
CA ASN A 478 15.71 -43.84 -5.12
C ASN A 478 15.26 -42.55 -5.83
N GLY A 479 16.20 -41.66 -6.15
CA GLY A 479 15.95 -40.40 -6.84
C GLY A 479 15.54 -40.55 -8.30
N ILE A 480 16.00 -41.60 -8.98
CA ILE A 480 15.47 -42.00 -10.29
C ILE A 480 15.16 -43.50 -10.24
N ILE A 481 13.90 -43.84 -10.49
CA ILE A 481 13.40 -45.23 -10.50
C ILE A 481 13.00 -45.58 -11.92
N ILE A 482 13.69 -46.55 -12.53
CA ILE A 482 13.35 -47.12 -13.83
C ILE A 482 12.69 -48.48 -13.58
N LEU A 483 11.40 -48.47 -13.24
CA LEU A 483 10.77 -49.61 -12.58
C LEU A 483 10.78 -50.88 -13.46
N GLY A 484 11.56 -51.90 -13.07
CA GLY A 484 11.77 -53.13 -13.85
C GLY A 484 10.87 -54.31 -13.43
N GLU A 485 9.68 -54.04 -12.92
CA GLU A 485 8.72 -55.08 -12.49
C GLU A 485 7.94 -55.62 -13.70
N ASP A 486 7.53 -56.89 -13.67
CA ASP A 486 6.63 -57.54 -14.67
C ASP A 486 7.03 -57.40 -16.15
N SER A 487 8.33 -57.45 -16.47
CA SER A 487 8.89 -57.26 -17.83
C SER A 487 8.64 -55.87 -18.44
N SER A 488 8.48 -54.84 -17.62
CA SER A 488 8.40 -53.44 -18.06
C SER A 488 9.78 -52.78 -18.18
N ASN A 489 9.83 -51.57 -18.78
CA ASN A 489 11.04 -50.83 -19.13
C ASN A 489 11.99 -51.57 -20.08
N THR A 490 11.40 -52.31 -21.02
CA THR A 490 12.15 -52.85 -22.16
C THR A 490 12.52 -51.72 -23.13
N GLY A 491 13.80 -51.66 -23.53
CA GLY A 491 14.30 -50.68 -24.50
C GLY A 491 14.30 -49.22 -24.05
N THR A 492 14.14 -48.93 -22.75
CA THR A 492 14.25 -47.57 -22.19
C THR A 492 15.73 -47.15 -22.14
N ASP A 493 16.06 -46.01 -22.75
CA ASP A 493 17.40 -45.43 -22.73
C ASP A 493 17.56 -44.50 -21.52
N VAL A 494 18.53 -44.80 -20.67
CA VAL A 494 18.80 -44.04 -19.44
C VAL A 494 20.25 -43.60 -19.49
N GLN A 495 20.53 -42.30 -19.70
CA GLN A 495 21.90 -41.84 -20.03
C GLN A 495 22.24 -40.49 -19.40
N ASN A 496 23.51 -40.25 -19.06
CA ASN A 496 24.02 -38.93 -18.61
C ASN A 496 23.31 -38.28 -17.40
N ASN A 497 22.58 -39.04 -16.57
CA ASN A 497 21.89 -38.49 -15.40
C ASN A 497 22.83 -38.35 -14.19
N LEU A 498 22.65 -37.28 -13.42
CA LEU A 498 23.27 -37.04 -12.12
C LEU A 498 22.25 -37.29 -11.01
N VAL A 499 22.44 -38.33 -10.21
CA VAL A 499 21.42 -38.73 -9.22
C VAL A 499 22.01 -39.33 -7.95
N ASP A 500 21.45 -38.94 -6.81
CA ASP A 500 21.87 -39.45 -5.50
C ASP A 500 21.74 -40.97 -5.37
N LYS A 501 20.65 -41.58 -5.87
CA LYS A 501 20.46 -43.03 -5.99
C LYS A 501 19.56 -43.38 -7.17
N MET A 502 19.94 -44.39 -7.94
CA MET A 502 19.16 -44.88 -9.07
C MET A 502 19.17 -46.40 -9.12
N SER A 503 18.00 -47.01 -9.37
CA SER A 503 17.87 -48.45 -9.60
C SER A 503 16.54 -48.78 -10.28
N ALA A 504 16.33 -50.06 -10.61
CA ALA A 504 15.07 -50.54 -11.17
C ALA A 504 13.98 -50.84 -10.13
N HIS A 505 14.14 -50.40 -8.88
CA HIS A 505 13.20 -50.66 -7.79
C HIS A 505 13.00 -49.44 -6.90
N ARG A 506 11.83 -49.33 -6.25
CA ARG A 506 11.43 -48.15 -5.45
C ARG A 506 12.39 -47.84 -4.29
N SER A 507 12.94 -48.87 -3.68
CA SER A 507 13.83 -48.78 -2.50
C SER A 507 15.04 -49.72 -2.56
N GLY A 508 15.16 -50.47 -3.66
CA GLY A 508 16.18 -51.50 -3.82
C GLY A 508 17.47 -50.90 -4.36
N THR A 509 18.61 -51.57 -4.13
CA THR A 509 19.90 -51.11 -4.65
C THR A 509 20.09 -51.51 -6.10
N LEU A 510 20.99 -50.81 -6.81
CA LEU A 510 21.35 -51.16 -8.19
C LEU A 510 21.87 -52.60 -8.33
N ALA A 511 22.59 -53.11 -7.32
CA ALA A 511 23.12 -54.48 -7.37
C ALA A 511 22.02 -55.56 -7.27
N ALA A 512 20.92 -55.28 -6.55
CA ALA A 512 19.80 -56.20 -6.42
C ALA A 512 18.78 -56.04 -7.55
N TYR A 513 18.63 -54.82 -8.04
CA TYR A 513 17.69 -54.42 -9.08
C TYR A 513 18.44 -53.57 -10.12
N PRO A 514 19.22 -54.21 -11.00
CA PRO A 514 19.97 -53.52 -12.04
C PRO A 514 19.00 -52.79 -12.99
N LEU A 515 19.48 -51.72 -13.62
CA LEU A 515 18.70 -51.04 -14.65
C LEU A 515 18.41 -52.02 -15.80
N PRO A 516 17.22 -51.92 -16.44
CA PRO A 516 16.93 -52.69 -17.64
C PRO A 516 17.99 -52.44 -18.72
N SER A 517 18.43 -53.51 -19.41
CA SER A 517 19.54 -53.43 -20.37
C SER A 517 19.21 -52.52 -21.56
N ILE A 518 20.17 -51.66 -21.93
CA ILE A 518 20.21 -50.94 -23.21
C ILE A 518 20.15 -51.94 -24.38
N PHE A 519 19.57 -51.50 -25.50
CA PHE A 519 19.48 -52.24 -26.77
C PHE A 519 20.74 -53.05 -27.09
N THR A 520 20.72 -54.35 -26.78
CA THR A 520 21.50 -55.34 -27.52
C THR A 520 20.57 -56.51 -27.83
N ASP A 521 20.51 -56.93 -29.11
CA ASP A 521 19.67 -58.07 -29.53
C ASP A 521 20.13 -59.42 -28.96
N ASN A 522 21.14 -59.41 -28.10
CA ASN A 522 21.89 -60.56 -27.68
C ASN A 522 21.73 -60.77 -26.18
N SER A 523 21.00 -61.83 -25.82
CA SER A 523 20.60 -62.20 -24.46
C SER A 523 21.74 -62.64 -23.53
N ASN A 524 22.96 -62.15 -23.73
CA ASN A 524 24.17 -62.55 -23.00
C ASN A 524 25.07 -61.36 -22.61
N ASP A 525 24.69 -60.12 -22.90
CA ASP A 525 25.44 -58.96 -22.41
C ASP A 525 24.84 -58.48 -21.09
N SER A 526 25.53 -58.77 -20.00
CA SER A 526 25.25 -58.18 -18.69
C SER A 526 25.79 -56.75 -18.69
N ASP A 527 25.10 -55.85 -19.38
CA ASP A 527 25.45 -54.43 -19.30
C ASP A 527 25.01 -53.91 -17.92
N ASP A 528 25.98 -53.68 -17.06
CA ASP A 528 25.86 -53.31 -15.65
C ASP A 528 25.65 -51.79 -15.45
N GLY A 529 25.23 -51.10 -16.52
CA GLY A 529 25.01 -49.66 -16.54
C GLY A 529 26.28 -48.83 -16.80
N TYR A 530 27.44 -49.45 -17.03
CA TYR A 530 28.69 -48.73 -17.30
C TYR A 530 28.75 -48.06 -18.69
N THR A 531 27.99 -48.51 -19.69
CA THR A 531 27.96 -47.93 -21.04
C THR A 531 27.08 -46.68 -21.16
N SER A 532 26.30 -46.39 -20.12
CA SER A 532 25.26 -45.35 -20.10
C SER A 532 25.69 -44.02 -19.45
N ASN A 533 26.91 -43.97 -18.90
CA ASN A 533 27.52 -42.85 -18.18
C ASN A 533 26.65 -42.17 -17.11
N ASN A 534 25.65 -42.86 -16.54
CA ASN A 534 24.89 -42.33 -15.41
C ASN A 534 25.75 -42.28 -14.14
N ARG A 535 25.73 -41.13 -13.45
CA ARG A 535 26.35 -40.98 -12.14
C ARG A 535 25.33 -41.34 -11.06
N ASN A 536 25.12 -42.66 -10.92
CA ASN A 536 24.23 -43.25 -9.92
C ASN A 536 24.97 -43.36 -8.57
N GLY A 537 24.47 -42.77 -7.49
CA GLY A 537 25.19 -42.75 -6.21
C GLY A 537 25.35 -44.11 -5.49
N TYR A 538 25.07 -45.24 -6.15
CA TYR A 538 25.57 -46.55 -5.70
C TYR A 538 27.01 -46.80 -6.18
N THR A 539 27.28 -46.62 -7.48
CA THR A 539 28.64 -46.70 -8.03
C THR A 539 29.49 -45.52 -7.56
N TYR A 540 28.89 -44.33 -7.45
CA TYR A 540 29.58 -43.10 -7.06
C TYR A 540 29.18 -42.61 -5.65
N SER A 541 29.16 -43.52 -4.69
CA SER A 541 28.67 -43.27 -3.31
C SER A 541 29.41 -42.19 -2.51
N SER A 542 30.61 -41.77 -2.95
CA SER A 542 31.35 -40.65 -2.35
C SER A 542 30.87 -39.27 -2.79
N ASP A 543 30.02 -39.21 -3.83
CA ASP A 543 29.54 -37.93 -4.34
C ASP A 543 28.55 -37.30 -3.40
N ASN A 544 28.81 -36.04 -3.05
CA ASN A 544 27.79 -35.14 -2.57
C ASN A 544 27.44 -34.18 -3.71
N ILE A 545 26.27 -34.36 -4.34
CA ILE A 545 25.86 -33.56 -5.50
C ILE A 545 25.89 -32.06 -5.18
N SER A 546 25.47 -31.66 -3.97
CA SER A 546 25.50 -30.25 -3.55
C SER A 546 26.91 -29.64 -3.51
N SER A 547 27.98 -30.46 -3.47
CA SER A 547 29.37 -30.01 -3.58
C SER A 547 29.96 -30.09 -4.99
N LEU A 548 29.19 -30.58 -5.98
CA LEU A 548 29.60 -30.67 -7.38
C LEU A 548 29.00 -29.57 -8.25
N ILE A 549 27.87 -29.00 -7.81
CA ILE A 549 27.10 -27.99 -8.53
C ILE A 549 26.85 -26.73 -7.68
N ASN A 550 26.60 -25.60 -8.34
CA ASN A 550 26.02 -24.42 -7.72
C ASN A 550 24.51 -24.65 -7.58
N THR A 551 24.06 -24.97 -6.37
CA THR A 551 22.66 -25.34 -6.10
C THR A 551 21.64 -24.25 -6.42
N ALA A 552 22.07 -22.98 -6.51
CA ALA A 552 21.21 -21.86 -6.89
C ALA A 552 21.03 -21.71 -8.40
N THR A 553 21.85 -22.38 -9.22
CA THR A 553 21.81 -22.29 -10.70
C THR A 553 21.76 -23.66 -11.39
N GLY A 554 22.04 -24.74 -10.67
CA GLY A 554 22.22 -26.10 -11.18
C GLY A 554 23.55 -26.37 -11.90
N MET A 555 24.33 -25.33 -12.23
CA MET A 555 25.56 -25.43 -13.00
C MET A 555 26.69 -26.19 -12.26
N PRO A 556 27.54 -26.98 -12.92
CA PRO A 556 28.75 -27.53 -12.31
C PRO A 556 29.69 -26.43 -11.76
N LEU A 557 30.40 -26.68 -10.65
CA LEU A 557 31.16 -25.64 -9.94
C LEU A 557 32.52 -25.26 -10.55
N SER A 558 33.19 -26.16 -11.27
CA SER A 558 34.57 -25.91 -11.74
C SER A 558 34.97 -26.76 -12.95
N THR A 559 36.04 -26.34 -13.62
CA THR A 559 36.72 -27.10 -14.70
C THR A 559 37.32 -28.44 -14.24
N SER A 560 37.41 -28.68 -12.92
CA SER A 560 37.86 -29.94 -12.33
C SER A 560 36.71 -30.77 -11.76
N SER A 561 35.46 -30.39 -12.02
CA SER A 561 34.28 -31.14 -11.57
C SER A 561 34.30 -32.55 -12.14
N ALA A 562 33.88 -33.52 -11.34
CA ALA A 562 33.76 -34.91 -11.76
C ALA A 562 32.59 -35.16 -12.75
N LEU A 563 31.83 -34.11 -13.08
CA LEU A 563 30.72 -34.14 -14.03
C LEU A 563 31.16 -33.79 -15.46
N LEU A 564 32.28 -33.07 -15.61
CA LEU A 564 32.67 -32.37 -16.82
C LEU A 564 33.18 -33.33 -17.92
N ASN A 565 32.61 -33.26 -19.13
CA ASN A 565 32.93 -34.10 -20.29
C ASN A 565 32.86 -35.62 -20.00
N MET A 566 32.01 -36.02 -19.05
CA MET A 566 31.88 -37.41 -18.62
C MET A 566 30.67 -38.11 -19.22
N GLY A 567 29.81 -37.42 -19.95
CA GLY A 567 28.65 -37.97 -20.64
C GLY A 567 28.99 -38.59 -22.00
N ILE A 568 28.03 -39.34 -22.54
CA ILE A 568 28.04 -39.84 -23.92
C ILE A 568 27.23 -38.93 -24.82
N VAL A 569 27.59 -38.85 -26.10
CA VAL A 569 26.78 -38.13 -27.08
C VAL A 569 25.52 -38.96 -27.37
N ILE A 570 24.35 -38.37 -27.13
CA ILE A 570 23.03 -38.92 -27.46
C ILE A 570 22.63 -38.39 -28.85
N ASP A 571 21.84 -39.16 -29.59
CA ASP A 571 21.28 -38.69 -30.86
C ASP A 571 20.49 -37.38 -30.66
N THR A 572 20.90 -36.32 -31.34
CA THR A 572 20.30 -34.99 -31.23
C THR A 572 18.90 -34.91 -31.83
N ASP A 573 18.55 -35.84 -32.73
CA ASP A 573 17.19 -35.96 -33.26
C ASP A 573 16.23 -36.54 -32.22
N SER A 574 16.75 -37.31 -31.25
CA SER A 574 15.98 -37.86 -30.12
C SER A 574 15.96 -36.89 -28.93
N ILE A 575 17.12 -36.37 -28.51
CA ILE A 575 17.24 -35.45 -27.37
C ILE A 575 18.13 -34.27 -27.78
N PRO A 576 17.55 -33.09 -28.06
CA PRO A 576 18.33 -31.90 -28.38
C PRO A 576 19.26 -31.51 -27.22
N HIS A 577 20.57 -31.45 -27.48
CA HIS A 577 21.57 -31.07 -26.50
C HIS A 577 22.76 -30.36 -27.16
N THR A 578 23.21 -29.25 -26.56
CA THR A 578 24.40 -28.51 -27.02
C THR A 578 25.57 -28.78 -26.09
N THR A 579 26.56 -29.53 -26.57
CA THR A 579 27.76 -29.87 -25.80
C THR A 579 28.75 -28.73 -25.69
N VAL A 580 29.27 -28.46 -24.48
CA VAL A 580 30.36 -27.52 -24.23
C VAL A 580 31.62 -28.29 -23.86
N GLY A 581 32.51 -28.45 -24.85
CA GLY A 581 33.79 -29.14 -24.66
C GLY A 581 33.96 -30.32 -25.62
N SER A 582 34.57 -31.39 -25.13
CA SER A 582 34.84 -32.61 -25.89
C SER A 582 33.74 -33.67 -25.81
N ALA A 583 32.87 -33.62 -24.80
CA ALA A 583 31.74 -34.51 -24.58
C ALA A 583 30.73 -33.84 -23.64
N PRO A 584 29.44 -34.27 -23.60
CA PRO A 584 28.48 -33.72 -22.65
C PRO A 584 28.92 -33.86 -21.19
N ASP A 585 28.43 -32.98 -20.35
CA ASP A 585 28.51 -33.08 -18.91
C ASP A 585 27.40 -33.98 -18.34
N ILE A 586 27.63 -34.53 -17.15
CA ILE A 586 26.63 -35.32 -16.44
C ILE A 586 25.66 -34.42 -15.67
N GLY A 587 24.37 -34.61 -15.91
CA GLY A 587 23.28 -33.82 -15.34
C GLY A 587 22.69 -32.80 -16.31
N ALA A 588 21.87 -31.89 -15.77
CA ALA A 588 21.01 -30.98 -16.53
C ALA A 588 21.68 -29.73 -17.11
N TYR A 589 22.95 -29.52 -16.81
CA TYR A 589 23.67 -28.30 -17.14
C TYR A 589 25.10 -28.58 -17.61
N GLU A 590 25.50 -27.88 -18.67
CA GLU A 590 26.87 -27.87 -19.20
C GLU A 590 27.70 -26.78 -18.54
N TYR A 591 28.86 -27.13 -17.99
CA TYR A 591 29.80 -26.18 -17.43
C TYR A 591 30.30 -25.19 -18.50
N GLY A 592 30.17 -23.89 -18.21
CA GLY A 592 30.55 -22.83 -19.15
C GLY A 592 29.54 -22.60 -20.28
N GLY A 593 28.45 -23.36 -20.34
CA GLY A 593 27.28 -23.07 -21.17
C GLY A 593 26.39 -21.97 -20.59
N THR A 594 25.34 -21.61 -21.33
CA THR A 594 24.30 -20.70 -20.84
C THR A 594 23.38 -21.45 -19.87
N ALA A 595 23.32 -21.01 -18.62
CA ALA A 595 22.36 -21.53 -17.65
C ALA A 595 20.95 -21.11 -18.07
N TRP A 596 20.11 -22.08 -18.42
CA TRP A 596 18.69 -21.85 -18.63
C TRP A 596 17.97 -21.57 -17.30
N THR A 597 16.88 -20.81 -17.37
CA THR A 597 16.05 -20.43 -16.22
C THR A 597 14.63 -20.98 -16.37
N ALA A 598 13.97 -21.23 -15.25
CA ALA A 598 12.60 -21.74 -15.21
C ALA A 598 11.66 -20.78 -14.44
N GLY A 599 10.38 -20.85 -14.78
CA GLY A 599 9.32 -20.01 -14.20
C GLY A 599 9.20 -18.64 -14.86
N VAL A 600 8.34 -17.82 -14.27
CA VAL A 600 7.97 -16.51 -14.84
C VAL A 600 9.11 -15.50 -14.85
N ASP A 601 9.10 -14.61 -15.84
CA ASP A 601 10.05 -13.49 -16.00
C ASP A 601 9.43 -12.11 -15.68
N TRP A 602 8.23 -12.10 -15.13
CA TRP A 602 7.46 -10.90 -14.76
C TRP A 602 7.00 -10.95 -13.31
N ALA A 603 6.61 -9.80 -12.77
CA ALA A 603 6.12 -9.67 -11.40
C ALA A 603 4.58 -9.85 -11.35
N PRO A 604 4.05 -10.90 -10.71
CA PRO A 604 2.61 -11.08 -10.52
C PRO A 604 1.96 -9.95 -9.72
N LYS A 605 0.74 -9.57 -10.14
CA LYS A 605 -0.10 -8.56 -9.47
C LYS A 605 -1.10 -9.24 -8.53
N PHE A 606 -0.61 -9.63 -7.36
CA PHE A 606 -1.42 -10.31 -6.34
C PHE A 606 -2.57 -9.42 -5.84
N HIS A 607 -3.72 -10.03 -5.57
CA HIS A 607 -4.84 -9.33 -4.96
C HIS A 607 -4.55 -8.92 -3.51
N THR A 608 -3.93 -9.84 -2.77
CA THR A 608 -3.69 -9.72 -1.34
C THR A 608 -2.31 -10.24 -0.98
N THR A 609 -1.66 -9.58 -0.03
CA THR A 609 -0.43 -10.05 0.60
C THR A 609 -0.52 -9.97 2.11
N ILE A 610 0.06 -10.96 2.77
CA ILE A 610 0.01 -11.14 4.22
C ILE A 610 1.43 -11.05 4.77
N TRP A 611 1.63 -10.24 5.79
CA TRP A 611 2.90 -10.24 6.52
C TRP A 611 3.11 -11.58 7.21
N LYS A 612 4.21 -12.28 6.91
CA LYS A 612 4.45 -13.63 7.43
C LYS A 612 4.59 -13.62 8.94
N LYS A 613 3.94 -14.56 9.63
CA LYS A 613 4.16 -14.78 11.07
C LYS A 613 5.64 -15.11 11.37
N SER A 614 6.32 -15.73 10.41
CA SER A 614 7.74 -16.10 10.40
C SER A 614 8.66 -15.08 9.74
N ALA A 615 8.21 -13.83 9.50
CA ALA A 615 9.03 -12.78 8.90
C ALA A 615 10.39 -12.66 9.60
N ALA A 616 11.46 -12.65 8.80
CA ALA A 616 12.83 -12.71 9.30
C ALA A 616 13.33 -11.37 9.86
N SER A 617 12.71 -10.27 9.45
CA SER A 617 13.00 -8.90 9.91
C SER A 617 11.70 -8.11 10.07
N THR A 618 11.81 -6.88 10.60
CA THR A 618 10.68 -5.94 10.71
C THR A 618 10.54 -5.05 9.46
N ASP A 619 11.46 -5.09 8.49
CA ASP A 619 11.48 -4.14 7.38
C ASP A 619 10.36 -4.40 6.36
N TRP A 620 9.46 -3.42 6.20
CA TRP A 620 8.37 -3.44 5.21
C TRP A 620 8.86 -3.73 3.79
N ASN A 621 10.06 -3.23 3.43
CA ASN A 621 10.59 -3.33 2.06
C ASN A 621 11.30 -4.66 1.78
N THR A 622 11.38 -5.57 2.76
CA THR A 622 11.96 -6.90 2.57
C THR A 622 10.91 -7.85 1.97
N ALA A 623 11.01 -8.10 0.67
CA ALA A 623 10.05 -8.90 -0.10
C ALA A 623 9.78 -10.30 0.50
N SER A 624 10.79 -10.96 1.08
CA SER A 624 10.66 -12.28 1.70
C SER A 624 9.78 -12.32 2.96
N ASN A 625 9.51 -11.17 3.59
CA ASN A 625 8.61 -11.06 4.76
C ASN A 625 7.13 -11.13 4.36
N TRP A 626 6.80 -10.96 3.09
CA TRP A 626 5.44 -11.02 2.57
C TRP A 626 5.11 -12.43 2.05
N SER A 627 3.86 -12.88 2.22
CA SER A 627 3.37 -14.20 1.79
C SER A 627 3.58 -14.43 0.30
N THR A 628 3.49 -13.35 -0.48
CA THR A 628 3.69 -13.33 -1.94
C THR A 628 5.15 -13.29 -2.37
N GLY A 629 6.09 -13.06 -1.44
CA GLY A 629 7.50 -12.84 -1.77
C GLY A 629 7.78 -11.52 -2.50
N ALA A 630 6.83 -10.57 -2.50
CA ALA A 630 6.93 -9.26 -3.14
C ALA A 630 6.47 -8.14 -2.19
N VAL A 631 7.06 -6.95 -2.32
CA VAL A 631 6.65 -5.76 -1.55
C VAL A 631 5.30 -5.25 -2.07
N PRO A 632 4.35 -4.85 -1.21
CA PRO A 632 3.03 -4.38 -1.64
C PRO A 632 3.09 -3.15 -2.57
N THR A 633 2.19 -3.11 -3.54
CA THR A 633 1.98 -1.99 -4.49
C THR A 633 0.61 -1.32 -4.25
N THR A 634 0.33 -0.20 -4.93
CA THR A 634 -0.91 0.60 -4.75
C THR A 634 -2.22 -0.14 -5.05
N ASP A 635 -2.16 -1.30 -5.69
CA ASP A 635 -3.26 -2.17 -6.09
C ASP A 635 -3.38 -3.45 -5.23
N VAL A 636 -2.46 -3.69 -4.29
CA VAL A 636 -2.42 -4.90 -3.43
C VAL A 636 -3.03 -4.63 -2.05
N ASN A 637 -3.90 -5.51 -1.58
CA ASN A 637 -4.43 -5.49 -0.21
C ASN A 637 -3.39 -6.06 0.78
N VAL A 638 -3.15 -5.36 1.89
CA VAL A 638 -2.19 -5.79 2.93
C VAL A 638 -2.92 -6.24 4.18
N ILE A 639 -2.53 -7.41 4.70
CA ILE A 639 -2.94 -7.91 6.01
C ILE A 639 -1.72 -8.07 6.91
N ILE A 640 -1.77 -7.45 8.09
CA ILE A 640 -0.82 -7.70 9.18
C ILE A 640 -1.50 -8.63 10.20
N PRO A 641 -1.16 -9.93 10.22
CA PRO A 641 -1.85 -10.92 11.02
C PRO A 641 -1.36 -10.91 12.46
N THR A 642 -2.15 -11.49 13.36
CA THR A 642 -1.77 -11.72 14.76
C THR A 642 -0.67 -12.78 14.86
N GLY A 643 0.22 -12.62 15.85
CA GLY A 643 1.19 -13.64 16.23
C GLY A 643 2.48 -13.63 15.40
N ALA A 644 2.75 -12.57 14.65
CA ALA A 644 4.04 -12.42 13.98
C ALA A 644 5.18 -12.21 14.97
N THR A 645 6.32 -12.85 14.71
CA THR A 645 7.52 -12.73 15.55
C THR A 645 8.14 -11.34 15.42
N ASN A 646 8.18 -10.82 14.19
CA ASN A 646 8.64 -9.48 13.85
C ASN A 646 7.51 -8.76 13.14
N TYR A 647 6.94 -7.71 13.71
CA TYR A 647 5.92 -6.89 13.06
C TYR A 647 6.54 -5.85 12.11
N PRO A 648 5.83 -5.41 11.05
CA PRO A 648 6.36 -4.48 10.07
C PRO A 648 6.62 -3.08 10.65
N VAL A 649 7.74 -2.51 10.22
CA VAL A 649 8.19 -1.14 10.46
C VAL A 649 8.48 -0.49 9.11
N ILE A 650 7.84 0.65 8.85
CA ILE A 650 8.10 1.51 7.69
C ILE A 650 9.08 2.59 8.15
N SER A 651 10.37 2.42 7.82
CA SER A 651 11.46 3.30 8.26
C SER A 651 11.90 4.33 7.21
N SER A 652 11.32 4.29 6.02
CA SER A 652 11.60 5.21 4.91
C SER A 652 10.33 5.57 4.15
N SER A 653 10.36 6.68 3.43
CA SER A 653 9.25 7.13 2.60
C SER A 653 9.01 6.20 1.41
N GLY A 654 7.75 6.06 1.00
CA GLY A 654 7.36 5.39 -0.25
C GLY A 654 6.61 4.06 -0.12
N ALA A 655 6.27 3.61 1.10
CA ALA A 655 5.40 2.45 1.25
C ALA A 655 4.01 2.74 0.66
N VAL A 656 3.43 1.75 -0.04
CA VAL A 656 2.13 1.87 -0.69
C VAL A 656 1.31 0.59 -0.49
N ALA A 657 -0.02 0.73 -0.53
CA ALA A 657 -0.96 -0.38 -0.54
C ALA A 657 -2.30 0.07 -1.14
N ARG A 658 -3.13 -0.88 -1.58
CA ARG A 658 -4.55 -0.62 -1.85
C ARG A 658 -5.31 -0.45 -0.54
N ASN A 659 -5.39 -1.51 0.25
CA ASN A 659 -5.99 -1.51 1.57
C ASN A 659 -4.93 -1.94 2.59
N ILE A 660 -5.00 -1.46 3.83
CA ILE A 660 -4.21 -2.02 4.94
C ILE A 660 -5.15 -2.42 6.07
N LYS A 661 -5.02 -3.69 6.49
CA LYS A 661 -5.71 -4.26 7.62
C LYS A 661 -4.71 -4.74 8.67
N VAL A 662 -4.84 -4.22 9.89
CA VAL A 662 -4.05 -4.65 11.05
C VAL A 662 -4.96 -5.40 12.00
N ASN A 663 -4.71 -6.70 12.17
CA ASN A 663 -5.54 -7.57 12.99
C ASN A 663 -5.37 -7.30 14.49
N SER A 664 -6.31 -7.79 15.30
CA SER A 664 -6.22 -7.67 16.76
C SER A 664 -4.89 -8.20 17.30
N SER A 665 -4.28 -7.48 18.24
CA SER A 665 -2.95 -7.78 18.79
C SER A 665 -1.78 -7.76 17.78
N ALA A 666 -2.02 -7.35 16.52
CA ALA A 666 -0.97 -7.07 15.55
C ALA A 666 -0.46 -5.63 15.68
N THR A 667 0.76 -5.36 15.20
CA THR A 667 1.37 -4.03 15.24
C THR A 667 1.87 -3.60 13.86
N LEU A 668 1.71 -2.32 13.53
CA LEU A 668 2.41 -1.66 12.42
C LEU A 668 3.01 -0.36 12.93
N THR A 669 4.30 -0.14 12.67
CA THR A 669 4.99 1.09 13.06
C THR A 669 5.40 1.86 11.81
N ILE A 670 5.13 3.16 11.78
CA ILE A 670 5.69 4.10 10.81
C ILE A 670 6.67 4.96 11.58
N ASP A 671 7.96 4.76 11.30
CA ASP A 671 9.02 5.49 11.99
C ASP A 671 9.08 6.93 11.48
N LYS A 672 9.82 7.80 12.17
CA LYS A 672 9.87 9.26 11.93
C LYS A 672 10.16 9.70 10.49
N THR A 673 10.91 8.91 9.72
CA THR A 673 11.21 9.13 8.28
C THR A 673 10.32 8.31 7.34
N GLY A 674 9.44 7.49 7.91
CA GLY A 674 8.55 6.59 7.21
C GLY A 674 7.29 7.28 6.70
N SER A 675 6.81 6.81 5.55
CA SER A 675 5.51 7.23 5.03
C SER A 675 4.76 6.10 4.35
N VAL A 676 3.43 6.06 4.48
CA VAL A 676 2.57 5.13 3.74
C VAL A 676 1.43 5.86 3.03
N THR A 677 1.17 5.49 1.77
CA THR A 677 -0.01 5.94 1.01
C THR A 677 -0.93 4.76 0.72
N ILE A 678 -2.20 4.90 1.10
CA ILE A 678 -3.24 3.88 0.98
C ILE A 678 -4.28 4.40 -0.02
N SER A 679 -4.39 3.75 -1.18
CA SER A 679 -5.30 4.18 -2.26
C SER A 679 -6.77 3.85 -1.97
N GLY A 680 -7.02 2.91 -1.04
CA GLY A 680 -8.32 2.49 -0.54
C GLY A 680 -8.45 2.66 0.99
N ASN A 681 -9.02 1.65 1.64
CA ASN A 681 -9.45 1.66 3.03
C ASN A 681 -8.32 1.27 4.00
N PHE A 682 -8.36 1.86 5.20
CA PHE A 682 -7.50 1.51 6.32
C PHE A 682 -8.35 0.97 7.48
N SER A 683 -8.01 -0.22 7.97
CA SER A 683 -8.67 -0.85 9.11
C SER A 683 -7.68 -1.30 10.17
N ASN A 684 -7.76 -0.68 11.36
CA ASN A 684 -6.93 -1.04 12.49
C ASN A 684 -7.74 -1.65 13.64
N ASN A 685 -7.60 -2.96 13.84
CA ASN A 685 -8.06 -3.66 15.05
C ASN A 685 -6.91 -3.93 16.04
N GLY A 686 -5.67 -3.63 15.65
CA GLY A 686 -4.45 -3.79 16.46
C GLY A 686 -3.88 -2.45 16.91
N THR A 687 -2.54 -2.34 16.91
CA THR A 687 -1.82 -1.11 17.27
C THR A 687 -1.08 -0.56 16.06
N VAL A 688 -1.44 0.64 15.60
CA VAL A 688 -0.65 1.38 14.60
C VAL A 688 -0.03 2.60 15.25
N THR A 689 1.29 2.72 15.15
CA THR A 689 2.06 3.80 15.78
C THR A 689 2.84 4.60 14.74
N LEU A 690 2.69 5.91 14.78
CA LEU A 690 3.44 6.89 14.00
C LEU A 690 4.38 7.63 14.94
N ASN A 691 5.64 7.78 14.55
CA ASN A 691 6.65 8.47 15.33
C ASN A 691 7.12 9.75 14.66
N SER A 692 7.73 10.63 15.44
CA SER A 692 8.44 11.81 14.97
C SER A 692 9.65 12.07 15.88
N ASP A 693 10.52 12.98 15.47
CA ASP A 693 11.53 13.62 16.32
C ASP A 693 11.54 15.13 16.05
N SER A 694 12.54 15.83 16.58
CA SER A 694 12.71 17.27 16.41
C SER A 694 13.03 17.73 15.00
N THR A 695 13.01 16.86 13.98
CA THR A 695 13.31 17.23 12.59
C THR A 695 12.51 16.44 11.55
N ASN A 696 11.82 15.36 11.95
CA ASN A 696 11.12 14.46 11.03
C ASN A 696 9.77 14.01 11.61
N PHE A 697 8.75 14.01 10.76
CA PHE A 697 7.40 13.60 11.12
C PHE A 697 6.89 12.55 10.13
N SER A 698 6.49 11.38 10.63
CA SER A 698 5.93 10.32 9.79
C SER A 698 4.62 10.72 9.13
N SER A 699 4.27 10.04 8.03
CA SER A 699 3.04 10.36 7.27
C SER A 699 2.22 9.12 6.93
N ILE A 700 0.91 9.21 7.12
CA ILE A 700 -0.08 8.26 6.59
C ILE A 700 -1.14 9.02 5.78
N ILE A 701 -1.26 8.68 4.49
CA ILE A 701 -2.27 9.25 3.60
C ILE A 701 -3.25 8.15 3.21
N ILE A 702 -4.54 8.39 3.45
CA ILE A 702 -5.63 7.43 3.20
C ILE A 702 -6.65 8.07 2.27
N SER A 703 -6.97 7.39 1.18
CA SER A 703 -7.94 7.89 0.18
C SER A 703 -9.35 7.32 0.38
N GLY A 704 -9.46 6.13 0.97
CA GLY A 704 -10.73 5.47 1.30
C GLY A 704 -11.19 5.72 2.74
N THR A 705 -11.93 4.76 3.30
CA THR A 705 -12.48 4.86 4.65
C THR A 705 -11.46 4.49 5.74
N VAL A 706 -11.66 5.02 6.94
CA VAL A 706 -10.79 4.78 8.11
C VAL A 706 -11.62 4.10 9.20
N SER A 707 -11.10 3.02 9.76
CA SER A 707 -11.67 2.36 10.95
C SER A 707 -10.56 2.05 11.97
N GLY A 708 -10.88 2.26 13.24
CA GLY A 708 -9.92 2.08 14.34
C GLY A 708 -9.04 3.30 14.61
N ASN A 709 -8.52 3.38 15.82
CA ASN A 709 -7.63 4.47 16.25
C ASN A 709 -6.18 4.16 15.86
N ILE A 710 -5.39 5.20 15.63
CA ILE A 710 -3.93 5.14 15.54
C ILE A 710 -3.31 5.93 16.68
N ILE A 711 -2.03 5.67 16.95
CA ILE A 711 -1.22 6.40 17.92
C ILE A 711 -0.24 7.26 17.14
N TYR A 712 -0.20 8.56 17.43
CA TYR A 712 0.79 9.48 16.88
C TYR A 712 1.65 10.06 18.01
N ASN A 713 2.92 9.67 18.08
CA ASN A 713 3.89 10.23 19.00
C ASN A 713 4.53 11.46 18.34
N ARG A 714 3.97 12.64 18.62
CA ARG A 714 4.40 13.93 18.07
C ARG A 714 5.49 14.53 18.95
N TYR A 715 6.63 14.91 18.37
CA TYR A 715 7.65 15.70 19.06
C TYR A 715 7.12 17.09 19.39
N VAL A 716 7.39 17.61 20.57
CA VAL A 716 6.99 18.92 21.07
C VAL A 716 8.12 19.40 21.99
N ASN A 717 8.50 20.67 21.88
CA ASN A 717 9.55 21.29 22.67
C ASN A 717 9.21 21.38 24.15
N GLN A 718 10.27 21.60 24.94
CA GLN A 718 10.21 21.64 26.40
C GLN A 718 9.49 22.90 26.88
N ALA A 719 8.70 22.80 27.94
CA ALA A 719 8.07 23.97 28.54
C ALA A 719 9.11 24.86 29.23
N GLY A 720 9.28 26.09 28.71
CA GLY A 720 10.18 27.13 29.24
C GLY A 720 9.68 28.54 28.93
N SER A 721 10.45 29.56 29.31
CA SER A 721 10.13 30.95 28.96
C SER A 721 10.38 31.14 27.46
N GLY A 722 9.31 31.35 26.68
CA GLY A 722 9.40 31.50 25.22
C GLY A 722 9.55 30.20 24.41
N GLU A 723 9.48 29.03 25.06
CA GLU A 723 9.81 27.72 24.47
C GLU A 723 8.56 26.82 24.23
N TRP A 724 7.36 27.40 24.21
CA TRP A 724 6.13 26.65 23.96
C TRP A 724 5.91 26.45 22.45
N ASP A 725 5.46 25.25 22.07
CA ASP A 725 5.08 25.00 20.68
C ASP A 725 3.59 25.24 20.47
N LEU A 726 3.27 25.72 19.27
CA LEU A 726 1.92 25.74 18.76
C LEU A 726 1.63 24.41 18.06
N ILE A 727 0.64 23.70 18.57
CA ILE A 727 0.28 22.37 18.10
C ILE A 727 -1.22 22.22 17.91
N GLY A 728 -1.65 21.16 17.27
CA GLY A 728 -3.01 20.64 17.39
C GLY A 728 -3.02 19.13 17.25
N SER A 729 -4.21 18.54 17.29
CA SER A 729 -4.33 17.09 17.11
C SER A 729 -4.19 16.73 15.62
N PRO A 730 -3.22 15.87 15.24
CA PRO A 730 -3.18 15.30 13.90
C PRO A 730 -4.22 14.19 13.69
N LEU A 731 -5.05 13.92 14.69
CA LEU A 731 -6.06 12.87 14.73
C LEU A 731 -7.42 13.44 15.16
N ASP A 732 -8.48 12.86 14.63
CA ASP A 732 -9.84 13.20 15.03
C ASP A 732 -10.26 12.46 16.33
N VAL A 733 -11.25 13.02 17.03
CA VAL A 733 -11.91 12.44 18.22
C VAL A 733 -10.95 12.20 19.42
N GLN A 734 -9.80 12.86 19.49
CA GLN A 734 -8.92 12.80 20.66
C GLN A 734 -9.50 13.64 21.81
N SER A 735 -9.80 12.98 22.93
CA SER A 735 -10.18 13.67 24.18
C SER A 735 -8.99 14.36 24.84
N ILE A 736 -9.14 15.63 25.24
CA ILE A 736 -8.09 16.40 25.94
C ILE A 736 -7.77 15.80 27.32
N SER A 737 -8.78 15.32 28.04
CA SER A 737 -8.58 14.68 29.35
C SER A 737 -7.83 13.35 29.23
N SER A 738 -8.16 12.54 28.22
CA SER A 738 -7.44 11.31 27.91
C SER A 738 -6.00 11.58 27.45
N PHE A 739 -5.79 12.64 26.66
CA PHE A 739 -4.45 13.06 26.23
C PHE A 739 -3.59 13.48 27.43
N ALA A 740 -4.13 14.35 28.31
CA ALA A 740 -3.41 14.83 29.48
C ALA A 740 -3.06 13.69 30.44
N SER A 741 -4.02 12.79 30.70
CA SER A 741 -3.77 11.62 31.56
C SER A 741 -2.76 10.65 30.95
N THR A 742 -2.83 10.38 29.64
CA THR A 742 -1.88 9.49 28.95
C THR A 742 -0.45 10.02 29.04
N ASN A 743 -0.27 11.33 28.83
CA ASN A 743 1.05 11.96 28.79
C ASN A 743 1.57 12.40 30.16
N THR A 744 0.82 12.18 31.24
CA THR A 744 1.28 12.39 32.63
C THR A 744 1.38 11.10 33.43
N ALA A 745 0.87 9.99 32.91
CA ALA A 745 0.99 8.67 33.51
C ALA A 745 2.42 8.10 33.39
N GLY A 746 2.88 7.41 34.43
CA GLY A 746 4.22 6.80 34.44
C GLY A 746 5.32 7.85 34.37
N THR A 747 6.17 7.77 33.35
CA THR A 747 7.16 8.81 33.03
C THR A 747 6.45 9.91 32.24
N ALA A 748 6.07 10.99 32.93
CA ALA A 748 5.38 12.11 32.32
C ALA A 748 6.18 12.73 31.17
N THR A 749 5.52 12.98 30.06
CA THR A 749 6.06 13.70 28.90
C THR A 749 5.46 15.10 28.79
N LEU A 750 4.18 15.28 29.13
CA LEU A 750 3.53 16.59 29.23
C LEU A 750 3.97 17.32 30.50
N ALA A 751 4.48 18.55 30.35
CA ALA A 751 4.84 19.35 31.52
C ALA A 751 3.61 19.76 32.33
N THR A 752 3.76 19.80 33.65
CA THR A 752 2.71 20.24 34.57
C THR A 752 3.32 20.99 35.75
N ASN A 753 2.53 21.81 36.41
CA ASN A 753 2.82 22.29 37.75
C ASN A 753 1.62 22.06 38.67
N SER A 754 1.65 22.61 39.89
CA SER A 754 0.57 22.43 40.87
C SER A 754 -0.79 23.03 40.46
N SER A 755 -0.82 23.89 39.44
CA SER A 755 -1.98 24.67 39.04
C SER A 755 -2.52 24.33 37.65
N TYR A 756 -1.64 24.01 36.70
CA TYR A 756 -2.02 23.79 35.31
C TYR A 756 -1.17 22.75 34.57
N TYR A 757 -1.73 22.26 33.46
CA TYR A 757 -1.03 21.48 32.43
C TYR A 757 -0.38 22.42 31.44
N ALA A 758 0.78 22.02 30.89
CA ALA A 758 1.38 22.69 29.75
C ALA A 758 0.62 22.39 28.46
N LEU A 759 -0.64 22.79 28.46
CA LEU A 759 -1.60 22.67 27.39
C LEU A 759 -2.65 23.78 27.56
N GLY A 760 -2.92 24.56 26.51
CA GLY A 760 -3.85 25.67 26.58
C GLY A 760 -4.40 26.12 25.23
N THR A 761 -5.41 26.99 25.30
CA THR A 761 -6.12 27.56 24.14
C THR A 761 -5.86 29.04 24.03
N TYR A 762 -5.90 29.54 22.79
CA TYR A 762 -5.99 30.96 22.48
C TYR A 762 -7.43 31.35 22.13
N ASP A 763 -7.94 32.44 22.70
CA ASP A 763 -9.24 33.03 22.37
C ASP A 763 -9.07 34.35 21.62
N SER A 764 -9.48 34.36 20.35
CA SER A 764 -9.38 35.53 19.48
C SER A 764 -10.30 36.68 19.91
N SER A 765 -11.34 36.43 20.71
CA SER A 765 -12.36 37.42 21.06
C SER A 765 -11.94 38.42 22.14
N ASP A 766 -10.97 38.03 22.98
CA ASP A 766 -10.41 38.87 24.03
C ASP A 766 -8.88 38.85 24.10
N ASP A 767 -8.22 38.19 23.14
CA ASP A 767 -6.75 38.09 23.03
C ASP A 767 -6.10 37.38 24.22
N THR A 768 -6.74 36.33 24.74
CA THR A 768 -6.27 35.64 25.94
C THR A 768 -5.77 34.21 25.67
N TRP A 769 -4.71 33.86 26.40
CA TRP A 769 -4.22 32.48 26.50
C TRP A 769 -4.69 31.87 27.82
N THR A 770 -5.31 30.69 27.76
CA THR A 770 -5.81 29.98 28.94
C THR A 770 -5.29 28.53 28.96
N ASN A 771 -4.56 28.17 30.01
CA ASN A 771 -4.12 26.79 30.24
C ASN A 771 -5.22 25.95 30.91
N TYR A 772 -5.26 24.67 30.58
CA TYR A 772 -6.08 23.72 31.30
C TYR A 772 -5.53 23.50 32.71
N THR A 773 -6.43 23.52 33.69
CA THR A 773 -6.10 23.26 35.10
C THR A 773 -6.49 21.84 35.47
N THR A 774 -6.06 21.41 36.65
CA THR A 774 -6.51 20.14 37.23
C THR A 774 -8.04 20.08 37.42
N SER A 775 -8.73 21.22 37.48
CA SER A 775 -10.19 21.30 37.58
C SER A 775 -10.92 21.43 36.24
N SER A 776 -10.30 22.01 35.20
CA SER A 776 -10.96 22.21 33.90
C SER A 776 -10.67 21.12 32.86
N VAL A 777 -9.55 20.39 32.99
CA VAL A 777 -9.13 19.40 31.98
C VAL A 777 -10.14 18.25 31.81
N SER A 778 -10.82 17.84 32.88
CA SER A 778 -11.77 16.71 32.86
C SER A 778 -13.05 17.01 32.06
N SER A 779 -13.40 18.30 31.91
CA SER A 779 -14.55 18.78 31.16
C SER A 779 -14.17 19.48 29.84
N ALA A 780 -12.91 19.39 29.42
CA ALA A 780 -12.38 20.11 28.26
C ALA A 780 -12.93 19.61 26.90
N GLY A 781 -13.54 18.43 26.86
CA GLY A 781 -14.02 17.82 25.61
C GLY A 781 -12.89 17.21 24.77
N ASN A 782 -13.04 17.29 23.45
CA ASN A 782 -12.05 16.82 22.48
C ASN A 782 -11.21 17.99 21.97
N PHE A 783 -10.05 17.67 21.39
CA PHE A 783 -9.38 18.63 20.50
C PHE A 783 -10.31 18.93 19.32
N ASP A 784 -10.55 20.20 19.05
CA ASP A 784 -11.27 20.62 17.84
C ASP A 784 -10.33 20.42 16.64
N ILE A 785 -10.74 19.59 15.68
CA ILE A 785 -9.88 19.24 14.53
C ILE A 785 -9.55 20.48 13.70
N GLY A 786 -8.25 20.72 13.46
CA GLY A 786 -7.76 21.90 12.74
C GLY A 786 -7.63 23.17 13.59
N LYS A 787 -8.02 23.14 14.87
CA LYS A 787 -7.72 24.21 15.84
C LYS A 787 -6.32 24.03 16.42
N GLY A 788 -5.61 25.13 16.66
CA GLY A 788 -4.34 25.07 17.37
C GLY A 788 -4.45 25.40 18.86
N TYR A 789 -3.42 24.99 19.59
CA TYR A 789 -3.26 24.99 21.04
C TYR A 789 -1.79 25.29 21.35
N GLN A 790 -1.49 25.76 22.55
CA GLN A 790 -0.11 25.76 23.06
C GLN A 790 0.15 24.49 23.83
N ALA A 791 1.34 23.91 23.72
CA ALA A 791 1.78 22.82 24.57
C ALA A 791 3.29 22.83 24.84
N GLY A 792 3.71 22.12 25.88
CA GLY A 792 5.12 21.94 26.19
C GLY A 792 5.41 20.67 26.97
N THR A 793 6.58 20.08 26.75
CA THR A 793 7.00 18.83 27.40
C THR A 793 7.87 19.06 28.63
N VAL A 794 8.04 18.02 29.44
CA VAL A 794 8.97 18.07 30.58
C VAL A 794 10.41 18.31 30.12
N SER A 795 11.17 19.08 30.89
CA SER A 795 12.58 19.33 30.58
C SER A 795 13.40 18.04 30.68
N GLY A 796 14.31 17.83 29.71
CA GLY A 796 15.14 16.62 29.62
C GLY A 796 14.39 15.32 29.29
N GLY A 797 13.12 15.40 28.87
CA GLY A 797 12.31 14.26 28.43
C GLY A 797 12.55 13.85 26.97
N THR A 798 11.69 12.97 26.44
CA THR A 798 11.75 12.51 25.04
C THR A 798 11.22 13.55 24.04
N GLY A 799 10.51 14.58 24.51
CA GLY A 799 9.76 15.51 23.65
C GLY A 799 8.51 14.90 23.02
N LEU A 800 8.16 13.63 23.27
CA LEU A 800 7.05 12.98 22.56
C LEU A 800 5.73 13.07 23.33
N LEU A 801 4.77 13.79 22.77
CA LEU A 801 3.37 13.78 23.20
C LEU A 801 2.57 12.78 22.36
N LYS A 802 1.89 11.87 23.04
CA LYS A 802 1.09 10.80 22.46
C LYS A 802 -0.34 11.26 22.20
N PHE A 803 -0.73 11.29 20.93
CA PHE A 803 -2.10 11.41 20.44
C PHE A 803 -2.64 10.03 20.09
N THR A 804 -3.92 9.79 20.32
CA THR A 804 -4.67 8.56 20.03
C THR A 804 -6.07 8.90 19.57
N GLY A 805 -6.39 8.56 18.32
CA GLY A 805 -7.63 8.92 17.66
C GLY A 805 -7.67 8.38 16.25
N THR A 806 -8.69 8.73 15.47
CA THR A 806 -8.84 8.28 14.09
C THR A 806 -8.11 9.20 13.12
N ALA A 807 -7.44 8.64 12.11
CA ALA A 807 -6.83 9.45 11.04
C ALA A 807 -7.91 10.15 10.20
N ALA A 808 -7.75 11.46 9.96
CA ALA A 808 -8.65 12.18 9.05
C ALA A 808 -8.33 11.86 7.58
N ALA A 809 -9.33 11.39 6.82
CA ALA A 809 -9.20 11.07 5.39
C ALA A 809 -9.97 12.02 4.45
N ALA A 810 -10.89 12.82 4.98
CA ALA A 810 -11.71 13.78 4.26
C ALA A 810 -11.25 15.23 4.51
N ASP A 811 -11.81 16.17 3.74
CA ASP A 811 -11.63 17.61 3.97
C ASP A 811 -12.03 17.99 5.39
N GLN A 812 -11.22 18.82 6.03
CA GLN A 812 -11.47 19.37 7.36
C GLN A 812 -11.67 20.87 7.27
N THR A 813 -12.42 21.42 8.22
CA THR A 813 -12.65 22.86 8.29
C THR A 813 -12.55 23.37 9.71
N GLN A 814 -12.00 24.57 9.88
CA GLN A 814 -11.92 25.24 11.17
C GLN A 814 -12.56 26.63 11.09
N VAL A 815 -13.43 26.94 12.05
CA VAL A 815 -14.08 28.25 12.14
C VAL A 815 -13.06 29.30 12.60
N VAL A 816 -13.04 30.44 11.92
CA VAL A 816 -12.20 31.60 12.20
C VAL A 816 -13.03 32.89 12.12
N GLN A 817 -12.65 33.90 12.91
CA GLN A 817 -13.36 35.19 12.96
C GLN A 817 -12.44 36.34 13.39
N ASN A 818 -12.71 37.53 12.87
CA ASN A 818 -11.98 38.75 13.20
C ASN A 818 -12.70 39.55 14.30
N TYR A 819 -12.09 39.65 15.46
CA TYR A 819 -12.61 40.41 16.60
C TYR A 819 -11.93 41.77 16.79
N ALA A 820 -11.09 42.22 15.86
CA ALA A 820 -10.31 43.47 15.99
C ALA A 820 -11.15 44.75 16.12
N ALA A 821 -12.43 44.73 15.72
CA ALA A 821 -13.37 45.83 15.92
C ALA A 821 -14.02 45.86 17.32
N SER A 822 -13.69 44.88 18.17
CA SER A 822 -14.13 44.75 19.56
C SER A 822 -12.90 44.73 20.48
N SER A 823 -12.94 44.05 21.63
CA SER A 823 -11.78 43.91 22.52
C SER A 823 -10.76 42.85 22.07
N GLY A 824 -11.05 42.08 21.02
CA GLY A 824 -10.22 40.96 20.56
C GLY A 824 -9.29 41.27 19.38
N ARG A 825 -8.80 40.22 18.70
CA ARG A 825 -7.85 40.30 17.58
C ARG A 825 -8.40 39.62 16.31
N ARG A 826 -7.70 39.83 15.19
CA ARG A 826 -7.93 39.10 13.93
C ARG A 826 -7.27 37.73 13.88
N TRP A 827 -6.32 37.49 14.79
CA TRP A 827 -5.49 36.30 14.80
C TRP A 827 -6.29 35.10 15.25
N ASN A 828 -6.24 34.01 14.51
CA ASN A 828 -6.88 32.74 14.84
C ASN A 828 -5.83 31.65 14.80
N LEU A 829 -5.75 30.85 15.86
CA LEU A 829 -4.79 29.76 15.98
C LEU A 829 -5.38 28.48 15.39
N VAL A 830 -4.79 28.02 14.29
CA VAL A 830 -5.19 26.81 13.56
C VAL A 830 -4.03 25.81 13.54
N SER A 831 -4.28 24.58 13.12
CA SER A 831 -3.25 23.54 13.01
C SER A 831 -3.51 22.56 11.87
N ASN A 832 -2.47 21.88 11.39
CA ASN A 832 -2.63 20.80 10.42
C ASN A 832 -3.39 19.62 11.05
N PRO A 833 -4.62 19.29 10.57
CA PRO A 833 -5.46 18.25 11.16
C PRO A 833 -5.09 16.83 10.71
N TYR A 834 -4.14 16.67 9.78
CA TYR A 834 -3.82 15.38 9.18
C TYR A 834 -2.58 14.74 9.80
N PRO A 835 -2.54 13.39 9.88
CA PRO A 835 -1.33 12.64 10.25
C PRO A 835 -0.37 12.51 9.05
N SER A 836 -0.23 13.60 8.28
CA SER A 836 0.69 13.76 7.15
C SER A 836 1.08 15.23 7.03
N TYR A 837 2.15 15.54 6.30
CA TYR A 837 2.40 16.94 5.92
C TYR A 837 1.27 17.48 5.04
N ILE A 838 1.11 18.81 5.00
CA ILE A 838 0.29 19.50 3.99
C ILE A 838 1.08 20.59 3.27
N ASN A 839 0.77 20.80 1.98
CA ASN A 839 1.36 21.87 1.18
C ASN A 839 0.87 23.24 1.68
N ALA A 840 1.79 24.12 2.07
CA ALA A 840 1.43 25.43 2.63
C ALA A 840 1.17 26.49 1.54
N ASN A 841 2.03 26.54 0.50
CA ASN A 841 2.05 27.60 -0.51
C ASN A 841 2.16 27.07 -1.95
N SER A 842 2.10 27.97 -2.92
CA SER A 842 2.13 27.68 -4.36
C SER A 842 3.42 27.01 -4.83
N ASN A 843 4.54 27.28 -4.16
CA ASN A 843 5.83 26.64 -4.43
C ASN A 843 5.88 25.17 -3.96
N ALA A 844 5.10 24.79 -2.95
CA ALA A 844 4.93 23.40 -2.56
C ALA A 844 3.95 22.66 -3.49
N HIS A 845 2.86 23.32 -3.88
CA HIS A 845 1.92 22.81 -4.88
C HIS A 845 1.10 23.95 -5.49
N SER A 846 0.98 24.04 -6.82
CA SER A 846 0.39 25.20 -7.51
C SER A 846 -1.06 25.52 -7.14
N THR A 847 -1.93 24.52 -6.96
CA THR A 847 -3.36 24.72 -6.64
C THR A 847 -3.82 24.15 -5.30
N ASN A 848 -3.31 22.97 -4.90
CA ASN A 848 -3.73 22.25 -3.70
C ASN A 848 -2.80 22.58 -2.51
N ASN A 849 -2.81 23.84 -2.09
CA ASN A 849 -2.06 24.32 -0.94
C ASN A 849 -2.94 25.20 -0.03
N PHE A 850 -2.57 25.27 1.25
CA PHE A 850 -3.34 25.93 2.28
C PHE A 850 -3.64 27.41 1.98
N LEU A 851 -2.63 28.20 1.60
CA LEU A 851 -2.81 29.64 1.35
C LEU A 851 -3.72 29.91 0.15
N THR A 852 -3.52 29.17 -0.95
CA THR A 852 -4.27 29.38 -2.21
C THR A 852 -5.76 29.03 -2.04
N VAL A 853 -6.06 27.95 -1.32
CA VAL A 853 -7.45 27.55 -1.06
C VAL A 853 -8.18 28.52 -0.13
N ASN A 854 -7.46 29.19 0.78
CA ASN A 854 -8.07 30.01 1.83
C ASN A 854 -7.98 31.53 1.63
N THR A 855 -7.60 31.99 0.43
CA THR A 855 -7.41 33.42 0.11
C THR A 855 -8.62 34.31 0.41
N SER A 856 -9.85 33.81 0.32
CA SER A 856 -11.06 34.60 0.62
C SER A 856 -11.41 34.69 2.10
N VAL A 857 -10.76 33.90 2.95
CA VAL A 857 -11.05 33.80 4.39
C VAL A 857 -9.97 34.50 5.22
N ILE A 858 -8.74 34.49 4.72
CA ILE A 858 -7.61 35.18 5.33
C ILE A 858 -7.59 36.65 4.88
N ASP A 859 -7.32 37.57 5.81
CA ASP A 859 -7.25 39.01 5.56
C ASP A 859 -6.18 39.32 4.49
N SER A 860 -6.54 40.07 3.44
CA SER A 860 -5.66 40.34 2.30
C SER A 860 -4.37 41.07 2.68
N ASN A 861 -4.39 41.89 3.74
CA ASN A 861 -3.22 42.61 4.21
C ASN A 861 -2.25 41.73 5.00
N PHE A 862 -2.70 40.53 5.39
CA PHE A 862 -1.97 39.59 6.25
C PHE A 862 -2.07 38.16 5.67
N LEU A 863 -2.22 38.02 4.35
CA LEU A 863 -2.43 36.75 3.66
C LEU A 863 -1.15 35.89 3.69
N ALA A 864 -0.89 35.28 4.84
CA ALA A 864 0.27 34.46 5.11
C ALA A 864 -0.01 33.53 6.30
N ILE A 865 0.90 32.57 6.51
CA ILE A 865 1.00 31.75 7.71
C ILE A 865 2.01 32.43 8.65
N TYR A 866 1.65 32.54 9.92
CA TYR A 866 2.54 33.08 10.96
C TYR A 866 2.92 31.93 11.89
N GLY A 867 4.08 31.33 11.63
CA GLY A 867 4.64 30.24 12.42
C GLY A 867 5.42 30.79 13.61
N TRP A 868 5.17 30.25 14.80
CA TRP A 868 5.96 30.60 15.99
C TRP A 868 7.32 29.92 15.92
N GLU A 869 8.39 30.69 16.13
CA GLU A 869 9.75 30.18 16.29
C GLU A 869 10.22 30.51 17.72
N SER A 870 10.52 29.47 18.50
CA SER A 870 11.09 29.63 19.84
C SER A 870 12.59 29.89 19.74
N ASP A 871 13.06 30.96 20.37
CA ASP A 871 14.49 31.19 20.63
C ASP A 871 15.38 31.49 19.39
N ILE A 872 14.97 32.48 18.60
CA ILE A 872 15.66 32.93 17.38
C ILE A 872 17.12 33.35 17.61
N ASN A 873 17.49 33.68 18.86
CA ASN A 873 18.79 34.25 19.22
C ASN A 873 19.50 33.58 20.40
N ASN A 874 19.09 32.37 20.82
CA ASN A 874 19.57 31.73 22.06
C ASN A 874 19.41 32.63 23.31
N ASN A 875 18.37 33.45 23.34
CA ASN A 875 18.05 34.42 24.38
C ASN A 875 16.64 34.23 24.98
N ASN A 876 15.99 33.11 24.69
CA ASN A 876 14.63 32.77 25.14
C ASN A 876 13.55 33.76 24.70
N SER A 877 13.76 34.48 23.59
CA SER A 877 12.76 35.33 22.95
C SER A 877 12.32 34.68 21.64
N GLY A 878 11.04 34.34 21.53
CA GLY A 878 10.44 33.83 20.28
C GLY A 878 9.85 34.94 19.43
N SER A 879 9.67 34.68 18.14
CA SER A 879 8.96 35.59 17.23
C SER A 879 8.16 34.80 16.17
N TYR A 880 7.31 35.52 15.43
CA TYR A 880 6.54 34.93 14.34
C TYR A 880 7.25 35.08 13.01
N THR A 881 7.53 33.96 12.36
CA THR A 881 8.04 33.92 10.99
C THR A 881 6.88 33.87 10.00
N ILE A 882 6.95 34.70 8.96
CA ILE A 882 5.91 34.83 7.94
C ILE A 882 6.23 33.91 6.75
N TYR A 883 5.30 33.00 6.45
CA TYR A 883 5.35 32.10 5.29
C TYR A 883 4.21 32.45 4.33
N ASN A 884 4.55 32.90 3.11
CA ASN A 884 3.56 33.32 2.12
C ASN A 884 3.82 32.67 0.74
N LEU A 885 3.20 33.20 -0.33
CA LEU A 885 3.33 32.63 -1.69
C LEU A 885 4.72 32.85 -2.31
N SER A 886 5.49 33.82 -1.80
CA SER A 886 6.87 34.11 -2.24
C SER A 886 7.94 33.29 -1.49
N THR A 887 7.58 32.68 -0.36
CA THR A 887 8.49 31.84 0.41
C THR A 887 8.82 30.55 -0.36
N ALA A 888 9.98 29.94 -0.12
CA ALA A 888 10.31 28.62 -0.68
C ALA A 888 9.20 27.57 -0.40
N ALA A 889 9.25 26.44 -1.10
CA ALA A 889 8.29 25.35 -0.92
C ALA A 889 8.14 24.98 0.57
N THR A 890 6.97 25.27 1.14
CA THR A 890 6.71 25.16 2.58
C THR A 890 5.69 24.06 2.84
N TYR A 891 5.96 23.25 3.86
CA TYR A 891 5.15 22.11 4.26
C TYR A 891 4.83 22.22 5.75
N ILE A 892 3.59 21.95 6.14
CA ILE A 892 3.15 22.06 7.54
C ILE A 892 3.11 20.66 8.12
N ALA A 893 3.90 20.40 9.17
CA ALA A 893 4.01 19.09 9.80
C ALA A 893 2.69 18.61 10.45
N PRO A 894 2.49 17.30 10.64
CA PRO A 894 1.33 16.74 11.34
C PRO A 894 1.08 17.41 12.70
N GLY A 895 -0.10 18.03 12.87
CA GLY A 895 -0.44 18.72 14.11
C GLY A 895 0.40 19.97 14.39
N GLN A 896 1.08 20.56 13.40
CA GLN A 896 1.75 21.86 13.56
C GLN A 896 0.73 22.99 13.63
N GLY A 897 0.81 23.81 14.68
CA GLY A 897 -0.02 24.99 14.89
C GLY A 897 0.61 26.25 14.31
N PHE A 898 -0.23 27.18 13.85
CA PHE A 898 0.18 28.46 13.30
C PHE A 898 -0.98 29.47 13.33
N PHE A 899 -0.65 30.76 13.26
CA PHE A 899 -1.64 31.82 13.18
C PHE A 899 -1.98 32.19 11.74
N ILE A 900 -3.25 32.55 11.54
CA ILE A 900 -3.75 33.28 10.37
C ILE A 900 -4.56 34.50 10.83
N ALA A 901 -4.66 35.52 9.98
CA ALA A 901 -5.53 36.66 10.21
C ALA A 901 -6.89 36.43 9.52
N ALA A 902 -7.99 36.38 10.27
CA ALA A 902 -9.32 36.27 9.67
C ALA A 902 -9.75 37.59 9.01
N ALA A 903 -10.33 37.51 7.81
CA ALA A 903 -10.76 38.69 7.06
C ALA A 903 -12.03 39.36 7.62
N SER A 904 -12.97 38.56 8.16
CA SER A 904 -14.33 39.00 8.44
C SER A 904 -14.69 38.96 9.93
N SER A 905 -15.48 39.94 10.37
CA SER A 905 -16.10 39.94 11.70
C SER A 905 -17.27 38.96 11.82
N SER A 906 -17.70 38.34 10.73
CA SER A 906 -18.58 37.16 10.74
C SER A 906 -17.72 35.90 10.69
N SER A 907 -18.17 34.85 11.37
CA SER A 907 -17.49 33.56 11.32
C SER A 907 -17.41 33.02 9.89
N ALA A 908 -16.25 32.47 9.54
CA ALA A 908 -15.97 31.82 8.27
C ALA A 908 -15.15 30.55 8.51
N ASN A 909 -15.15 29.62 7.54
CA ASN A 909 -14.40 28.38 7.65
C ASN A 909 -13.12 28.45 6.82
N ILE A 910 -11.98 28.25 7.47
CA ILE A 910 -10.76 27.81 6.80
C ILE A 910 -10.93 26.33 6.42
N SER A 911 -10.41 25.96 5.25
CA SER A 911 -10.46 24.61 4.71
C SER A 911 -9.07 24.00 4.62
N PHE A 912 -8.94 22.80 5.16
CA PHE A 912 -7.83 21.89 4.91
C PHE A 912 -8.37 20.80 3.99
N THR A 913 -8.02 20.84 2.70
CA THR A 913 -8.52 19.82 1.76
C THR A 913 -7.63 18.59 1.78
N LYS A 914 -8.22 17.42 1.49
CA LYS A 914 -7.49 16.16 1.49
C LYS A 914 -6.40 16.12 0.40
N GLU A 915 -6.53 16.90 -0.67
CA GLU A 915 -5.56 17.03 -1.76
C GLU A 915 -4.30 17.81 -1.35
N MET A 916 -4.32 18.54 -0.22
CA MET A 916 -3.13 19.21 0.31
C MET A 916 -2.14 18.24 0.95
N ARG A 917 -2.59 17.03 1.33
CA ARG A 917 -1.77 16.03 2.03
C ARG A 917 -0.58 15.61 1.17
N THR A 918 0.58 15.50 1.79
CA THR A 918 1.83 15.07 1.16
C THR A 918 2.69 14.31 2.15
N THR A 919 3.54 13.43 1.62
CA THR A 919 4.60 12.76 2.40
C THR A 919 5.91 13.55 2.36
N THR A 920 5.97 14.62 1.58
CA THR A 920 7.13 15.51 1.47
C THR A 920 7.07 16.54 2.59
N GLY A 921 8.15 16.62 3.36
CA GLY A 921 8.28 17.57 4.44
C GLY A 921 9.58 17.33 5.20
N THR A 922 9.86 18.20 6.15
CA THR A 922 11.03 18.14 7.03
C THR A 922 10.57 18.60 8.42
N ASP A 923 11.44 19.24 9.19
CA ASP A 923 11.11 19.81 10.49
C ASP A 923 9.93 20.79 10.42
N ASP A 924 9.32 21.06 11.57
CA ASP A 924 8.39 22.18 11.71
C ASP A 924 9.10 23.52 11.43
N PHE A 925 8.32 24.51 10.97
CA PHE A 925 8.75 25.81 10.41
C PHE A 925 10.25 26.17 10.54
N ILE A 926 11.08 25.70 9.60
CA ILE A 926 12.54 25.87 9.67
C ILE A 926 12.98 27.32 9.47
N ALA A 927 13.71 27.85 10.45
CA ALA A 927 14.49 29.09 10.32
C ALA A 927 15.45 29.04 9.10
N GLY A 928 15.36 30.03 8.22
CA GLY A 928 16.21 30.16 7.02
C GLY A 928 15.62 29.65 5.71
N ARG A 929 14.39 29.09 5.69
CA ARG A 929 13.64 28.79 4.44
C ARG A 929 12.85 29.96 3.88
N MET A 930 13.18 31.19 4.29
CA MET A 930 12.45 32.37 3.84
C MET A 930 12.66 32.65 2.35
N MET A 931 13.88 32.42 1.87
CA MET A 931 14.28 32.78 0.51
C MET A 931 14.14 31.62 -0.47
N ASN A 932 13.57 31.91 -1.64
CA ASN A 932 13.65 31.02 -2.77
C ASN A 932 15.00 31.31 -3.48
N PRO A 933 15.88 30.32 -3.70
CA PRO A 933 17.20 30.57 -4.28
C PRO A 933 17.16 31.11 -5.72
N THR A 934 15.97 31.18 -6.33
CA THR A 934 15.75 31.70 -7.68
C THR A 934 15.04 33.07 -7.73
N SER A 935 14.66 33.65 -6.59
CA SER A 935 14.04 34.99 -6.53
C SER A 935 15.06 36.11 -6.35
N SER A 936 14.65 37.33 -6.70
CA SER A 936 15.37 38.58 -6.39
C SER A 936 14.82 39.15 -5.10
N GLU A 937 15.60 39.16 -4.02
CA GLU A 937 15.15 39.57 -2.69
C GLU A 937 16.31 39.87 -1.74
N PHE A 938 16.01 40.52 -0.61
CA PHE A 938 16.95 40.73 0.50
C PHE A 938 16.23 40.91 1.85
N LEU A 939 16.96 40.79 2.96
CA LEU A 939 16.48 41.14 4.31
C LEU A 939 17.13 42.43 4.81
N LEU A 940 16.34 43.32 5.40
CA LEU A 940 16.86 44.33 6.31
C LEU A 940 16.74 43.83 7.74
N LYS A 941 17.85 43.83 8.47
CA LYS A 941 17.91 43.34 9.85
C LYS A 941 18.29 44.47 10.80
N LEU A 942 17.55 44.61 11.89
CA LEU A 942 17.83 45.57 12.96
C LEU A 942 18.48 44.86 14.14
N TYR A 943 19.59 45.39 14.62
CA TYR A 943 20.34 44.84 15.75
C TYR A 943 20.54 45.86 16.87
N GLU A 944 20.54 45.38 18.11
CA GLU A 944 21.09 46.08 19.27
C GLU A 944 22.41 45.39 19.68
N GLY A 945 23.54 46.03 19.36
CA GLY A 945 24.86 45.38 19.43
C GLY A 945 24.95 44.22 18.41
N GLU A 946 25.15 43.00 18.92
CA GLU A 946 25.21 41.77 18.12
C GLU A 946 23.89 40.99 18.11
N THR A 947 22.89 41.42 18.89
CA THR A 947 21.61 40.71 19.02
C THR A 947 20.66 41.18 17.92
N LEU A 948 20.17 40.24 17.09
CA LEU A 948 19.12 40.53 16.10
C LEU A 948 17.81 40.82 16.85
N ILE A 949 17.22 41.98 16.60
CA ILE A 949 15.96 42.40 17.23
C ILE A 949 14.77 42.12 16.33
N ASP A 950 14.87 42.47 15.05
CA ASP A 950 13.78 42.29 14.09
C ASP A 950 14.32 42.32 12.65
N ASN A 951 13.51 41.88 11.69
CA ASN A 951 13.84 41.95 10.28
C ASN A 951 12.62 42.17 9.38
N THR A 952 12.85 42.76 8.21
CA THR A 952 11.83 42.95 7.17
C THR A 952 12.36 42.40 5.84
N ARG A 953 11.53 41.62 5.14
CA ARG A 953 11.87 41.01 3.85
C ARG A 953 11.37 41.85 2.69
N PHE A 954 12.22 42.03 1.67
CA PHE A 954 11.88 42.70 0.43
C PHE A 954 11.99 41.71 -0.74
N TYR A 955 10.91 41.54 -1.49
CA TYR A 955 10.81 40.57 -2.58
C TYR A 955 10.47 41.25 -3.91
N PHE A 956 11.09 40.80 -5.00
CA PHE A 956 10.90 41.41 -6.32
C PHE A 956 10.61 40.35 -7.38
N ASP A 957 9.52 40.54 -8.12
CA ASP A 957 9.11 39.66 -9.22
C ASP A 957 8.26 40.41 -10.26
N ASN A 958 8.09 39.83 -11.44
CA ASN A 958 7.29 40.44 -12.49
C ASN A 958 5.79 40.38 -12.17
N GLY A 959 5.07 41.47 -12.43
CA GLY A 959 3.61 41.53 -12.31
C GLY A 959 3.07 41.92 -10.93
N LEU A 960 3.97 42.17 -9.96
CA LEU A 960 3.65 42.80 -8.69
C LEU A 960 3.61 44.33 -8.82
N THR A 961 3.03 45.02 -7.84
CA THR A 961 2.76 46.46 -7.87
C THR A 961 3.54 47.20 -6.77
N LEU A 962 3.25 48.50 -6.60
CA LEU A 962 3.76 49.31 -5.48
C LEU A 962 2.72 49.44 -4.35
N GLY A 963 1.52 48.89 -4.55
CA GLY A 963 0.47 48.77 -3.53
C GLY A 963 0.35 47.32 -3.06
N MET A 964 -0.67 47.03 -2.25
CA MET A 964 -0.87 45.70 -1.67
C MET A 964 -1.07 44.62 -2.75
N ASP A 965 -0.22 43.61 -2.73
CA ASP A 965 -0.28 42.37 -3.50
C ASP A 965 -0.58 41.18 -2.55
N PRO A 966 -1.86 40.85 -2.30
CA PRO A 966 -2.25 39.86 -1.30
C PRO A 966 -1.60 38.49 -1.54
N GLY A 967 -0.92 37.97 -0.51
CA GLY A 967 -0.23 36.67 -0.56
C GLY A 967 1.26 36.80 -0.88
N TYR A 968 1.70 37.96 -1.35
CA TYR A 968 3.10 38.32 -1.57
C TYR A 968 3.56 39.39 -0.58
N ASP A 969 2.74 40.41 -0.36
CA ASP A 969 2.85 41.29 0.80
C ASP A 969 2.26 40.62 2.05
N ALA A 970 2.85 40.94 3.21
CA ALA A 970 2.31 40.52 4.49
C ALA A 970 2.64 41.53 5.59
N GLY A 971 1.58 42.02 6.25
CA GLY A 971 1.69 42.77 7.49
C GLY A 971 2.42 41.98 8.59
N ALA A 972 3.22 42.67 9.40
CA ALA A 972 3.84 42.07 10.58
C ALA A 972 2.78 41.57 11.58
N TYR A 973 3.04 40.45 12.25
CA TYR A 973 2.12 39.91 13.26
C TYR A 973 1.83 40.94 14.36
N ASP A 974 2.90 41.57 14.85
CA ASP A 974 2.86 42.72 15.73
C ASP A 974 3.06 44.00 14.90
N GLN A 975 2.14 44.96 15.05
CA GLN A 975 2.22 46.23 14.33
C GLN A 975 3.14 47.24 15.03
N ASP A 976 3.61 46.92 16.24
CA ASP A 976 4.62 47.70 16.97
C ASP A 976 6.03 47.11 16.80
N SER A 977 6.22 46.19 15.82
CA SER A 977 7.52 45.59 15.46
C SER A 977 8.64 46.63 15.32
N SER A 978 9.86 46.27 15.72
CA SER A 978 10.98 47.22 15.79
C SER A 978 11.44 47.71 14.42
N LEU A 979 11.24 46.90 13.38
CA LEU A 979 11.50 47.26 11.99
C LEU A 979 10.37 46.73 11.11
N THR A 980 9.68 47.64 10.43
CA THR A 980 8.75 47.28 9.34
C THR A 980 8.92 48.24 8.17
N SER A 981 8.39 47.87 7.01
CA SER A 981 8.23 48.80 5.88
C SER A 981 6.77 49.16 5.67
N ARG A 982 6.51 50.14 4.80
CA ARG A 982 5.15 50.49 4.37
C ARG A 982 5.03 50.40 2.86
N LEU A 983 3.80 50.26 2.38
CA LEU A 983 3.52 50.32 0.96
C LEU A 983 3.92 51.69 0.39
N VAL A 984 4.45 51.69 -0.83
CA VAL A 984 4.82 52.91 -1.54
C VAL A 984 3.58 53.62 -2.06
N GLU A 985 2.62 52.86 -2.58
CA GLU A 985 1.32 53.34 -3.03
C GLU A 985 0.18 52.75 -2.19
N GLN A 986 -0.89 53.53 -2.03
CA GLN A 986 -2.12 53.07 -1.35
C GLN A 986 -1.92 52.56 0.09
N ASP A 987 -0.88 53.01 0.78
CA ASP A 987 -0.62 52.71 2.19
C ASP A 987 -1.85 52.99 3.09
N GLU A 988 -2.18 52.01 3.92
CA GLU A 988 -3.31 52.01 4.84
C GLU A 988 -2.91 52.01 6.32
N GLY A 989 -1.63 52.25 6.64
CA GLY A 989 -1.20 52.24 8.05
C GLY A 989 -0.59 50.93 8.52
N ILE A 990 -0.27 50.01 7.62
CA ILE A 990 0.09 48.63 7.97
C ILE A 990 1.60 48.45 7.86
N GLY A 991 2.26 48.19 9.00
CA GLY A 991 3.66 47.78 9.02
C GLY A 991 3.81 46.40 8.39
N LEU A 992 4.56 46.33 7.30
CA LEU A 992 4.84 45.11 6.52
C LEU A 992 6.10 44.42 7.04
N GLY A 993 5.97 43.13 7.34
CA GLY A 993 7.10 42.23 7.57
C GLY A 993 7.64 41.64 6.26
N ILE A 994 6.79 41.55 5.23
CA ILE A 994 7.19 41.25 3.84
C ILE A 994 6.60 42.32 2.93
N ASN A 995 7.46 42.97 2.14
CA ASN A 995 7.10 43.96 1.14
C ASN A 995 7.53 43.47 -0.24
N ALA A 996 6.56 43.17 -1.09
CA ALA A 996 6.76 42.57 -2.39
C ALA A 996 6.43 43.59 -3.49
N MET A 997 7.30 43.70 -4.49
CA MET A 997 7.18 44.72 -5.53
C MET A 997 7.54 44.18 -6.91
N GLY A 998 7.11 44.92 -7.94
CA GLY A 998 7.54 44.70 -9.33
C GLY A 998 9.07 44.77 -9.46
N SER A 999 9.68 43.93 -10.30
CA SER A 999 11.13 43.99 -10.56
C SER A 999 11.62 45.36 -11.06
N GLU A 1000 10.73 46.20 -11.62
CA GLU A 1000 11.05 47.57 -12.01
C GLU A 1000 11.45 48.46 -10.82
N ALA A 1001 10.98 48.14 -9.61
CA ALA A 1001 11.25 48.89 -8.38
C ALA A 1001 12.76 48.96 -8.06
N LEU A 1002 13.54 47.96 -8.47
CA LEU A 1002 15.00 47.92 -8.31
C LEU A 1002 15.73 49.06 -9.07
N ASN A 1003 15.05 49.76 -9.99
CA ASN A 1003 15.64 50.84 -10.79
C ASN A 1003 15.36 52.26 -10.26
N GLY A 1004 14.65 52.42 -9.14
CA GLY A 1004 14.34 53.74 -8.61
C GLY A 1004 13.03 53.81 -7.85
N VAL A 1005 12.99 53.32 -6.61
CA VAL A 1005 11.86 53.47 -5.69
C VAL A 1005 12.34 53.97 -4.33
N SER A 1006 11.49 54.73 -3.63
CA SER A 1006 11.70 55.13 -2.25
C SER A 1006 10.62 54.51 -1.37
N ILE A 1007 11.02 53.63 -0.46
CA ILE A 1007 10.14 52.82 0.38
C ILE A 1007 10.18 53.37 1.80
N PRO A 1008 9.03 53.74 2.40
CA PRO A 1008 9.01 54.18 3.80
C PRO A 1008 9.37 53.03 4.74
N LEU A 1009 10.24 53.30 5.71
CA LEU A 1009 10.55 52.41 6.82
C LEU A 1009 9.97 52.98 8.12
N GLU A 1010 9.43 52.09 8.95
CA GLU A 1010 9.02 52.39 10.32
C GLU A 1010 9.99 51.67 11.26
N VAL A 1011 10.70 52.47 12.06
CA VAL A 1011 11.68 52.00 13.03
C VAL A 1011 11.16 52.37 14.42
N ASN A 1012 10.80 51.37 15.22
CA ASN A 1012 10.30 51.54 16.58
C ASN A 1012 11.42 51.21 17.58
N GLN A 1013 11.97 52.24 18.21
CA GLN A 1013 13.11 52.12 19.14
C GLN A 1013 13.01 53.17 20.24
N LEU A 1014 13.37 52.82 21.48
CA LEU A 1014 13.40 53.78 22.58
C LEU A 1014 14.60 54.72 22.45
N SER A 1015 14.44 55.94 22.95
CA SER A 1015 15.49 56.94 23.04
C SER A 1015 16.72 56.42 23.78
N ASN A 1016 17.89 56.85 23.34
CA ASN A 1016 19.20 56.55 23.89
C ASN A 1016 19.63 55.07 23.82
N ILE A 1017 18.96 54.25 23.01
CA ILE A 1017 19.41 52.89 22.67
C ILE A 1017 20.14 52.93 21.32
N PRO A 1018 21.43 52.51 21.24
CA PRO A 1018 22.12 52.40 19.97
C PRO A 1018 21.64 51.17 19.19
N PHE A 1019 21.29 51.35 17.92
CA PHE A 1019 20.92 50.26 17.02
C PHE A 1019 21.65 50.37 15.68
N ARG A 1020 21.73 49.25 14.95
CA ARG A 1020 22.21 49.20 13.57
C ARG A 1020 21.19 48.53 12.64
N ILE A 1021 21.16 48.95 11.39
CA ILE A 1021 20.38 48.32 10.31
C ILE A 1021 21.35 47.83 9.24
N SER A 1022 21.25 46.55 8.90
CA SER A 1022 22.11 45.88 7.92
C SER A 1022 21.32 45.28 6.77
N LEU A 1023 21.92 45.23 5.59
CA LEU A 1023 21.44 44.51 4.42
C LEU A 1023 22.06 43.11 4.40
N GLU A 1024 21.24 42.08 4.60
CA GLU A 1024 21.71 40.70 4.67
C GLU A 1024 20.88 39.79 3.76
N ASP A 1025 21.39 38.58 3.52
CA ASP A 1025 20.71 37.51 2.77
C ASP A 1025 20.15 38.04 1.43
N SER A 1026 21.03 38.57 0.58
CA SER A 1026 20.63 39.27 -0.65
C SER A 1026 20.95 38.44 -1.91
N THR A 1027 19.96 38.33 -2.80
CA THR A 1027 20.08 37.69 -4.12
C THR A 1027 19.92 38.66 -5.29
N ILE A 1028 19.72 39.96 -5.01
CA ILE A 1028 19.64 40.99 -6.06
C ILE A 1028 21.01 41.20 -6.70
N ALA A 1029 21.04 41.76 -7.91
CA ALA A 1029 22.28 42.02 -8.62
C ALA A 1029 23.17 43.03 -7.85
N SER A 1030 24.48 42.78 -7.82
CA SER A 1030 25.43 43.55 -7.00
C SER A 1030 25.60 45.02 -7.42
N ASP A 1031 25.11 45.38 -8.60
CA ASP A 1031 25.09 46.76 -9.12
C ASP A 1031 23.82 47.53 -8.73
N VAL A 1032 22.85 46.88 -8.06
CA VAL A 1032 21.71 47.56 -7.46
C VAL A 1032 22.12 48.19 -6.13
N GLU A 1033 22.15 49.52 -6.09
CA GLU A 1033 22.38 50.29 -4.88
C GLU A 1033 21.14 50.23 -3.96
N VAL A 1034 21.35 49.95 -2.68
CA VAL A 1034 20.35 49.93 -1.61
C VAL A 1034 20.80 50.94 -0.56
N GLN A 1035 20.11 52.07 -0.46
CA GLN A 1035 20.53 53.20 0.35
C GLN A 1035 19.49 53.52 1.43
N LEU A 1036 19.92 53.68 2.68
CA LEU A 1036 19.06 54.13 3.78
C LEU A 1036 19.22 55.64 3.99
N GLU A 1037 18.10 56.36 3.85
CA GLU A 1037 17.99 57.80 4.10
C GLU A 1037 17.53 58.06 5.54
N ASP A 1038 18.28 58.88 6.28
CA ASP A 1038 17.80 59.54 7.50
C ASP A 1038 17.49 61.00 7.19
N ARG A 1039 16.20 61.33 7.06
CA ARG A 1039 15.75 62.69 6.73
C ARG A 1039 15.91 63.70 7.85
N LEU A 1040 16.09 63.26 9.10
CA LEU A 1040 16.33 64.19 10.20
C LEU A 1040 17.78 64.67 10.19
N LEU A 1041 18.71 63.76 9.91
CA LEU A 1041 20.14 64.05 9.81
C LEU A 1041 20.59 64.46 8.40
N GLU A 1042 19.70 64.32 7.41
CA GLU A 1042 19.96 64.56 5.99
C GLU A 1042 21.13 63.71 5.45
N THR A 1043 21.20 62.44 5.88
CA THR A 1043 22.25 61.49 5.48
C THR A 1043 21.70 60.36 4.63
N LEU A 1044 22.54 59.86 3.70
CA LEU A 1044 22.33 58.60 2.98
C LEU A 1044 23.46 57.64 3.34
N THR A 1045 23.10 56.41 3.70
CA THR A 1045 24.04 55.31 3.96
C THR A 1045 23.85 54.25 2.89
N LEU A 1046 24.90 53.89 2.15
CA LEU A 1046 24.85 52.82 1.16
C LEU A 1046 24.99 51.48 1.89
N LEU A 1047 23.86 50.79 2.09
CA LEU A 1047 23.81 49.54 2.87
C LEU A 1047 24.55 48.38 2.19
N ASN A 1048 24.86 48.48 0.89
CA ASN A 1048 25.72 47.52 0.21
C ASN A 1048 27.15 47.49 0.76
N ASP A 1049 27.65 48.62 1.26
CA ASP A 1049 29.04 48.80 1.68
C ASP A 1049 29.20 48.80 3.21
N GLU A 1050 28.24 49.38 3.95
CA GLU A 1050 28.30 49.50 5.40
C GLU A 1050 26.92 49.52 6.08
N ASP A 1051 26.87 49.15 7.36
CA ASP A 1051 25.65 49.21 8.17
C ASP A 1051 25.29 50.65 8.56
N PHE A 1052 23.99 50.96 8.56
CA PHE A 1052 23.50 52.20 9.19
C PHE A 1052 23.55 52.07 10.71
N THR A 1053 24.02 53.09 11.42
CA THR A 1053 24.06 53.13 12.90
C THR A 1053 23.47 54.41 13.43
N LEU A 1054 22.68 54.32 14.51
CA LEU A 1054 22.08 55.49 15.16
C LEU A 1054 21.88 55.28 16.65
N THR A 1055 22.02 56.36 17.42
CA THR A 1055 21.47 56.49 18.78
C THR A 1055 20.48 57.65 18.76
N ALA A 1056 19.18 57.37 18.83
CA ALA A 1056 18.15 58.40 18.76
C ALA A 1056 18.03 59.15 20.10
N GLU A 1057 17.89 60.47 20.09
CA GLU A 1057 17.70 61.27 21.32
C GLU A 1057 16.25 61.19 21.84
N GLU A 1058 15.30 60.83 20.98
CA GLU A 1058 13.86 60.70 21.25
C GLU A 1058 13.38 59.32 20.78
N ASP A 1059 12.27 58.83 21.36
CA ASP A 1059 11.67 57.56 20.98
C ASP A 1059 11.25 57.61 19.49
N LEU A 1060 11.63 56.59 18.73
CA LEU A 1060 11.28 56.45 17.32
C LEU A 1060 9.95 55.69 17.19
N SER A 1061 9.03 56.25 16.41
CA SER A 1061 7.78 55.58 16.03
C SER A 1061 7.19 56.19 14.76
N GLY A 1062 6.41 55.40 14.02
CA GLY A 1062 5.80 55.82 12.77
C GLY A 1062 6.79 56.04 11.63
N ILE A 1063 6.26 56.40 10.46
CA ILE A 1063 7.04 56.75 9.28
C ILE A 1063 7.38 58.25 9.19
N GLY A 1064 8.32 58.58 8.30
CA GLY A 1064 8.66 59.97 7.96
C GLY A 1064 10.12 60.35 8.15
N ARG A 1065 10.89 59.52 8.87
CA ARG A 1065 12.33 59.73 9.08
C ARG A 1065 13.18 58.85 8.18
N PHE A 1066 12.90 57.56 8.14
CA PHE A 1066 13.72 56.56 7.44
C PHE A 1066 13.06 56.12 6.14
N TYR A 1067 13.85 56.08 5.07
CA TYR A 1067 13.43 55.59 3.76
C TYR A 1067 14.51 54.73 3.14
N LEU A 1068 14.10 53.64 2.48
CA LEU A 1068 14.97 52.80 1.69
C LEU A 1068 14.87 53.20 0.23
N HIS A 1069 15.98 53.54 -0.40
CA HIS A 1069 16.06 53.84 -1.83
C HIS A 1069 16.73 52.69 -2.57
N LEU A 1070 16.10 52.24 -3.65
CA LEU A 1070 16.67 51.23 -4.55
C LEU A 1070 17.09 51.91 -5.85
N GLY A 1071 18.33 51.68 -6.28
CA GLY A 1071 18.96 52.34 -7.43
C GLY A 1071 19.75 53.61 -7.05
N ASN A 1072 20.39 54.23 -8.04
CA ASN A 1072 21.30 55.35 -7.81
C ASN A 1072 20.54 56.66 -7.53
N VAL A 1073 20.52 57.08 -6.26
CA VAL A 1073 20.00 58.38 -5.82
C VAL A 1073 21.17 59.28 -5.42
N THR A 1074 21.24 60.49 -6.00
CA THR A 1074 22.26 61.50 -5.64
C THR A 1074 21.64 62.66 -4.86
N LEU A 1075 22.27 63.03 -3.73
CA LEU A 1075 21.90 64.20 -2.93
C LEU A 1075 22.25 65.49 -3.70
N GLY A 1076 21.26 66.08 -4.38
CA GLY A 1076 21.46 67.26 -5.22
C GLY A 1076 20.23 68.16 -5.31
N GLY A 1077 20.22 69.23 -4.49
CA GLY A 1077 19.67 70.56 -4.79
C GLY A 1077 18.29 70.69 -5.44
N ASP A 1078 17.32 69.86 -5.06
CA ASP A 1078 15.85 70.05 -5.15
C ASP A 1078 15.11 68.71 -4.86
N THR A 1079 15.82 67.62 -4.57
CA THR A 1079 15.27 66.26 -4.38
C THR A 1079 14.70 65.94 -2.99
N PHE A 1080 14.74 66.86 -2.02
CA PHE A 1080 14.07 66.67 -0.72
C PHE A 1080 12.54 66.93 -0.76
N VAL A 1081 11.98 67.28 -1.92
CA VAL A 1081 10.58 67.72 -2.04
C VAL A 1081 9.73 66.69 -2.77
N ASN A 1082 9.42 65.61 -2.07
CA ASN A 1082 8.10 64.98 -2.10
C ASN A 1082 7.91 64.33 -0.74
N ASP A 1083 7.25 65.04 0.18
CA ASP A 1083 6.90 64.47 1.48
C ASP A 1083 6.00 63.26 1.20
N LEU A 1084 6.51 62.04 1.46
CA LEU A 1084 5.72 60.81 1.51
C LEU A 1084 4.87 60.84 2.79
N ILE A 1085 3.98 61.83 2.86
CA ILE A 1085 2.96 61.95 3.89
C ILE A 1085 1.90 60.92 3.56
N SER A 1086 1.75 59.96 4.45
CA SER A 1086 0.67 58.98 4.34
C SER A 1086 -0.60 59.56 4.95
N ILE A 1087 -1.66 59.58 4.15
CA ILE A 1087 -3.01 59.95 4.58
C ILE A 1087 -3.89 58.74 4.31
N TYR A 1088 -4.43 58.16 5.37
CA TYR A 1088 -5.26 56.98 5.27
C TYR A 1088 -6.38 57.00 6.29
N LYS A 1089 -7.31 56.09 6.11
CA LYS A 1089 -8.43 55.86 7.02
C LYS A 1089 -8.60 54.36 7.16
N GLY A 1090 -8.33 53.83 8.35
CA GLY A 1090 -8.62 52.43 8.64
C GLY A 1090 -10.10 52.15 8.44
N ILE A 1091 -10.41 50.94 7.96
CA ILE A 1091 -11.77 50.54 7.57
C ILE A 1091 -12.82 50.70 8.69
N ASN A 1092 -12.37 50.65 9.95
CA ASN A 1092 -13.18 50.77 11.17
C ASN A 1092 -12.84 52.01 12.01
N ASP A 1093 -11.87 52.82 11.59
CA ASP A 1093 -11.52 54.03 12.34
C ASP A 1093 -12.67 55.03 12.24
N ASP A 1094 -12.87 55.82 13.29
CA ASP A 1094 -13.78 56.95 13.28
C ASP A 1094 -13.05 58.29 13.04
N TYR A 1095 -11.82 58.18 12.51
CA TYR A 1095 -10.90 59.26 12.15
C TYR A 1095 -10.13 58.93 10.87
N ILE A 1096 -9.42 59.92 10.34
CA ILE A 1096 -8.34 59.77 9.36
C ILE A 1096 -7.00 59.93 10.08
N THR A 1097 -5.98 59.23 9.63
CA THR A 1097 -4.62 59.29 10.15
C THR A 1097 -3.70 59.95 9.13
N ILE A 1098 -2.81 60.81 9.62
CA ILE A 1098 -1.81 61.52 8.82
C ILE A 1098 -0.46 61.28 9.48
N GLU A 1099 0.45 60.65 8.76
CA GLU A 1099 1.79 60.28 9.20
C GLU A 1099 2.86 60.89 8.29
N GLY A 1100 4.11 60.97 8.77
CA GLY A 1100 5.21 61.55 8.00
C GLY A 1100 5.31 63.08 8.07
N LEU A 1101 4.74 63.71 9.12
CA LEU A 1101 4.74 65.17 9.32
C LEU A 1101 6.01 65.72 10.01
N SER A 1102 7.08 64.91 10.07
CA SER A 1102 8.36 65.26 10.70
C SER A 1102 8.85 66.63 10.24
N ASN A 1103 9.23 67.51 11.17
CA ASN A 1103 9.78 68.84 10.89
C ASN A 1103 8.85 69.84 10.15
N SER A 1104 7.53 69.65 10.17
CA SER A 1104 6.55 70.63 9.66
C SER A 1104 5.94 71.51 10.78
N SER A 1105 5.92 72.83 10.57
CA SER A 1105 5.52 73.84 11.57
C SER A 1105 4.12 74.44 11.35
N LYS A 1106 3.56 74.35 10.13
CA LYS A 1106 2.16 74.69 9.81
C LYS A 1106 1.54 73.59 8.95
N ASN A 1107 0.55 72.93 9.52
CA ASN A 1107 -0.17 71.85 8.87
C ASN A 1107 -1.68 72.12 8.98
N ASN A 1108 -2.40 72.16 7.86
CA ASN A 1108 -3.85 72.32 7.86
C ASN A 1108 -4.51 71.31 6.92
N VAL A 1109 -5.51 70.61 7.44
CA VAL A 1109 -6.28 69.59 6.71
C VAL A 1109 -7.64 70.15 6.34
N ASN A 1110 -7.99 70.05 5.07
CA ASN A 1110 -9.33 70.28 4.53
C ASN A 1110 -9.91 68.95 4.05
N ILE A 1111 -11.16 68.64 4.39
CA ILE A 1111 -11.85 67.44 3.92
C ILE A 1111 -13.04 67.88 3.09
N TYR A 1112 -13.14 67.42 1.85
CA TYR A 1112 -14.22 67.75 0.92
C TYR A 1112 -15.06 66.52 0.57
N ASN A 1113 -16.36 66.67 0.35
CA ASN A 1113 -17.15 65.62 -0.32
C ASN A 1113 -16.95 65.66 -1.85
N LEU A 1114 -17.50 64.69 -2.59
CA LEU A 1114 -17.38 64.64 -4.06
C LEU A 1114 -18.02 65.83 -4.80
N LEU A 1115 -18.87 66.62 -4.14
CA LEU A 1115 -19.44 67.85 -4.70
C LEU A 1115 -18.52 69.07 -4.48
N GLY A 1116 -17.34 68.88 -3.87
CA GLY A 1116 -16.38 69.94 -3.53
C GLY A 1116 -16.77 70.76 -2.30
N GLN A 1117 -17.75 70.31 -1.50
CA GLN A 1117 -18.14 71.02 -0.28
C GLN A 1117 -17.15 70.69 0.84
N LEU A 1118 -16.65 71.72 1.54
CA LEU A 1118 -15.75 71.58 2.69
C LEU A 1118 -16.52 71.03 3.90
N MET A 1119 -16.20 69.81 4.30
CA MET A 1119 -16.82 69.06 5.39
C MET A 1119 -16.09 69.26 6.72
N ALA A 1120 -14.77 69.43 6.70
CA ALA A 1120 -13.97 69.82 7.87
C ALA A 1120 -12.72 70.60 7.49
N ASN A 1121 -12.30 71.47 8.40
CA ASN A 1121 -11.02 72.17 8.37
C ASN A 1121 -10.38 72.03 9.76
N LYS A 1122 -9.13 71.57 9.81
CA LYS A 1122 -8.41 71.31 11.06
C LYS A 1122 -6.94 71.71 10.92
N SER A 1123 -6.48 72.63 11.76
CA SER A 1123 -5.06 72.86 11.95
C SER A 1123 -4.48 71.74 12.82
N LEU A 1124 -3.40 71.13 12.35
CA LEU A 1124 -2.66 70.08 13.04
C LEU A 1124 -1.55 70.69 13.91
N THR A 1125 -1.20 70.01 14.99
CA THR A 1125 -0.14 70.40 15.92
C THR A 1125 1.23 70.32 15.24
N ALA A 1126 2.12 71.29 15.49
CA ALA A 1126 3.47 71.27 14.93
C ALA A 1126 4.32 70.14 15.55
N ASN A 1127 5.28 69.61 14.79
CA ASN A 1127 6.28 68.63 15.25
C ASN A 1127 5.70 67.32 15.85
N GLN A 1128 4.53 66.88 15.37
CA GLN A 1128 3.97 65.56 15.69
C GLN A 1128 4.05 64.71 14.42
N THR A 1129 4.71 63.55 14.51
CA THR A 1129 4.94 62.63 13.39
C THR A 1129 3.66 61.96 12.89
N LYS A 1130 2.70 61.74 13.80
CA LYS A 1130 1.39 61.12 13.56
C LYS A 1130 0.27 61.95 14.18
N GLN A 1131 -0.79 62.22 13.42
CA GLN A 1131 -1.96 62.96 13.90
C GLN A 1131 -3.26 62.45 13.28
N THR A 1132 -4.37 62.64 13.99
CA THR A 1132 -5.68 62.16 13.54
C THR A 1132 -6.72 63.29 13.41
N VAL A 1133 -7.66 63.13 12.48
CA VAL A 1133 -8.81 64.02 12.31
C VAL A 1133 -10.09 63.20 12.30
N SER A 1134 -10.98 63.43 13.26
CA SER A 1134 -12.21 62.65 13.39
C SER A 1134 -13.14 62.78 12.18
N THR A 1135 -13.74 61.66 11.78
CA THR A 1135 -14.76 61.52 10.75
C THR A 1135 -16.13 61.10 11.31
N LYS A 1136 -16.32 61.04 12.64
CA LYS A 1136 -17.58 60.60 13.30
C LYS A 1136 -18.85 61.25 12.77
N VAL A 1137 -18.74 62.48 12.28
CA VAL A 1137 -19.86 63.32 11.81
C VAL A 1137 -20.09 63.23 10.30
N PHE A 1138 -19.28 62.47 9.56
CA PHE A 1138 -19.41 62.30 8.12
C PHE A 1138 -20.31 61.11 7.79
N SER A 1139 -21.19 61.27 6.81
CA SER A 1139 -21.97 60.15 6.26
C SER A 1139 -21.09 59.24 5.40
N SER A 1140 -21.47 57.98 5.24
CA SER A 1140 -20.80 57.05 4.33
C SER A 1140 -20.67 57.63 2.92
N GLY A 1141 -19.48 57.59 2.34
CA GLY A 1141 -19.18 58.19 1.04
C GLY A 1141 -17.68 58.38 0.78
N ILE A 1142 -17.34 58.86 -0.42
CA ILE A 1142 -15.96 59.19 -0.79
C ILE A 1142 -15.70 60.66 -0.46
N TYR A 1143 -14.57 60.93 0.18
CA TYR A 1143 -14.10 62.26 0.54
C TYR A 1143 -12.70 62.50 -0.03
N VAL A 1144 -12.37 63.77 -0.25
CA VAL A 1144 -11.05 64.22 -0.67
C VAL A 1144 -10.42 64.96 0.50
N VAL A 1145 -9.34 64.42 1.04
CA VAL A 1145 -8.52 65.05 2.07
C VAL A 1145 -7.42 65.84 1.37
N GLU A 1146 -7.35 67.14 1.63
CA GLU A 1146 -6.28 68.03 1.19
C GLU A 1146 -5.50 68.48 2.43
N LEU A 1147 -4.26 68.03 2.56
CA LEU A 1147 -3.32 68.50 3.57
C LEU A 1147 -2.44 69.59 2.97
N LYS A 1148 -2.37 70.74 3.63
CA LYS A 1148 -1.43 71.83 3.34
C LYS A 1148 -0.38 71.86 4.45
N SER A 1149 0.84 71.46 4.14
CA SER A 1149 2.01 71.61 5.02
C SER A 1149 2.82 72.86 4.60
N ASP A 1150 3.85 73.23 5.37
CA ASP A 1150 4.76 74.31 5.00
C ASP A 1150 5.51 74.07 3.67
N ARG A 1151 5.56 72.81 3.21
CA ARG A 1151 6.45 72.34 2.13
C ARG A 1151 5.72 71.67 0.97
N SER A 1152 4.46 71.24 1.16
CA SER A 1152 3.70 70.48 0.16
C SER A 1152 2.17 70.62 0.32
N VAL A 1153 1.44 70.30 -0.77
CA VAL A 1153 -0.01 70.08 -0.75
C VAL A 1153 -0.30 68.66 -1.19
N VAL A 1154 -0.75 67.82 -0.28
CA VAL A 1154 -1.06 66.40 -0.54
C VAL A 1154 -2.57 66.23 -0.60
N THR A 1155 -3.07 65.61 -1.66
CA THR A 1155 -4.51 65.34 -1.84
C THR A 1155 -4.75 63.84 -1.96
N LYS A 1156 -5.61 63.27 -1.12
CA LYS A 1156 -5.94 61.85 -1.11
C LYS A 1156 -7.45 61.63 -1.10
N LYS A 1157 -7.94 60.67 -1.89
CA LYS A 1157 -9.31 60.18 -1.78
C LYS A 1157 -9.39 59.14 -0.68
N ILE A 1158 -10.36 59.26 0.21
CA ILE A 1158 -10.66 58.30 1.27
C ILE A 1158 -12.12 57.86 1.19
N ILE A 1159 -12.41 56.69 1.73
CA ILE A 1159 -13.77 56.19 1.87
C ILE A 1159 -14.13 56.25 3.35
N VAL A 1160 -15.19 56.98 3.69
CA VAL A 1160 -15.83 56.87 5.00
C VAL A 1160 -16.97 55.87 4.83
N LYS A 1161 -17.00 54.81 5.63
CA LYS A 1161 -18.07 53.80 5.60
C LYS A 1161 -19.09 54.06 6.70
#